data_AF-A0A7C4M5W8-F1
#
_entry.id   AF-A0A7C4M5W8-F1
#
_cell.length_a   1.000
_cell.length_b   1.000
_cell.length_c   1.000
_cell.angle_alpha   90.00
_cell.angle_beta   90.00
_cell.angle_gamma   90.00
#
_symmetry.space_group_name_H-M   'P 1'
#
loop_
_entity.id
_entity.type
_entity.pdbx_description
1 polymer ?
#
loop_
_entity_poly.entity_id
_entity_poly.type
_entity_poly.pdbx_seq_one_letter_code
_entity_poly.pdbx_strand_id
1 'polypeptide(L)'
;MEYGVYPVRKVIKRDGRVVDFDENRIREAVRKAMVHVNMYDEITLKQVVDYILKIIAEKFGSERIPHVEEIQDIVELTLVKFDLYEVAKAYIIYRKEREKIREEKKRILEKDYVDEVDKVFSVNALRLMASRYLLRDEKGKLVEGPKEMFKRVAALIIIPDILYDPQVYDSSGSQQPHPWEDFDVDAWSGKLGLGKTSNGEFDFKWNRWHLERMKNLYDELNSNGHMRVPWAVFLKMLIDGFFERHHSNCLQYYKLMVDKKFMPNSPTLFNAGTRLGQLSACFVLDIDDDIESIMNAAKDAAIIFKSGGGVGINYSKLRPEGDLVFSTYGVASGPVSFMRIIDTVTDVVKQGGKRRGANMGILEIWHPDIETFIHSKEKENFLENFNISVLITPEFWRYYEEKKPYPLKNPRDGTVWRTIDPERLFREIAEAAWRTADPGVLFLDNINKHNIFKSFLGDIRSTNPCIAGDMRIPTSTGLIKLSELHSLYCSGKDLDILSDNRALQNNIIITSTGVLLREYNASGVSLRKVAKVVKTGIKPVYRVVTEHGYILKATRDHLILTERGWTPLKKLRIGDRLIIQSGEGGFGNIGSEGLGRILGWFISDGSISENRVTMWFYHKDKKVALNIARDIHEIFRVKVNVRKAEDRDAFFITSRKLYQWFKDLGIVERLAVPEIVFKGRREMQKGFLQALFTANGKVSISNRRCSIRLTSKSIDFLRDVQLLLLNFGIISKICEDRREAELKMPTDVRMRNKPYKCHAYHELTIDRQSIGLFAEKIGFMDETNQRKLMN
;
A
#
# COMPACT_ATOMS: atom_id res chain seq x y z
N MET A 1 -35.54 62.87 28.82
CA MET A 1 -36.43 62.42 27.74
C MET A 1 -36.10 60.97 27.47
N GLU A 2 -37.10 60.10 27.57
CA GLU A 2 -37.00 58.65 27.48
C GLU A 2 -36.31 58.21 26.18
N TYR A 3 -35.34 57.29 26.31
CA TYR A 3 -34.65 56.67 25.18
C TYR A 3 -35.64 55.73 24.45
N GLY A 4 -36.38 56.32 23.50
CA GLY A 4 -37.30 55.64 22.63
C GLY A 4 -36.60 54.57 21.78
N VAL A 5 -37.22 53.40 21.75
CA VAL A 5 -36.88 52.25 20.91
C VAL A 5 -36.61 52.72 19.47
N TYR A 6 -35.39 52.49 18.99
CA TYR A 6 -35.01 52.81 17.63
C TYR A 6 -35.93 52.06 16.64
N PRO A 7 -36.62 52.75 15.71
CA PRO A 7 -37.73 52.14 14.96
C PRO A 7 -37.25 51.12 13.92
N VAL A 8 -36.06 51.31 13.35
CA VAL A 8 -35.46 50.39 12.37
C VAL A 8 -34.65 49.31 13.10
N ARG A 9 -35.16 48.07 13.08
CA ARG A 9 -34.51 46.92 13.73
C ARG A 9 -33.74 46.01 12.77
N LYS A 10 -34.02 46.10 11.46
CA LYS A 10 -33.46 45.19 10.45
C LYS A 10 -32.99 45.96 9.23
N VAL A 11 -32.10 45.34 8.45
CA VAL A 11 -31.59 45.87 7.18
C VAL A 11 -31.52 44.75 6.14
N ILE A 12 -31.93 45.07 4.91
CA ILE A 12 -31.79 44.16 3.77
C ILE A 12 -30.37 44.32 3.20
N LYS A 13 -29.62 43.23 3.21
CA LYS A 13 -28.30 43.15 2.57
C LYS A 13 -28.45 42.99 1.06
N ARG A 14 -27.36 43.25 0.32
CA ARG A 14 -27.29 43.15 -1.15
C ARG A 14 -27.63 41.76 -1.72
N ASP A 15 -27.58 40.72 -0.89
CA ASP A 15 -27.92 39.34 -1.23
C ASP A 15 -29.37 38.97 -0.84
N GLY A 16 -30.19 39.95 -0.45
CA GLY A 16 -31.58 39.78 -0.01
C GLY A 16 -31.73 39.32 1.44
N ARG A 17 -30.64 38.98 2.14
CA ARG A 17 -30.74 38.56 3.55
C ARG A 17 -31.14 39.72 4.45
N VAL A 18 -32.08 39.46 5.34
CA VAL A 18 -32.49 40.39 6.39
C VAL A 18 -31.65 40.12 7.64
N VAL A 19 -30.89 41.11 8.11
CA VAL A 19 -30.09 41.01 9.33
C VAL A 19 -30.44 42.14 10.29
N ASP A 20 -30.05 42.00 11.55
CA ASP A 20 -30.26 43.04 12.56
C ASP A 20 -29.49 44.32 12.20
N PHE A 21 -30.14 45.45 12.44
CA PHE A 21 -29.57 46.77 12.25
C PHE A 21 -28.53 47.04 13.35
N ASP A 22 -27.33 47.49 12.95
CA ASP A 22 -26.20 47.77 13.83
C ASP A 22 -25.64 49.16 13.52
N GLU A 23 -25.92 50.11 14.40
CA GLU A 23 -25.50 51.51 14.29
C GLU A 23 -23.98 51.69 14.30
N ASN A 24 -23.25 50.79 14.98
CA ASN A 24 -21.79 50.88 15.08
C ASN A 24 -21.12 50.71 13.72
N ARG A 25 -21.76 49.98 12.79
CA ARG A 25 -21.25 49.83 11.42
C ARG A 25 -21.26 51.14 10.63
N ILE A 26 -22.27 51.99 10.86
CA ILE A 26 -22.35 53.31 10.23
C ILE A 26 -21.26 54.20 10.81
N ARG A 27 -21.17 54.26 12.14
CA ARG A 27 -20.14 55.01 12.86
C ARG A 27 -18.73 54.64 12.40
N GLU A 28 -18.42 53.35 12.35
CA GLU A 28 -17.08 52.88 11.98
C GLU A 28 -16.75 53.15 10.51
N ALA A 29 -17.74 53.10 9.61
CA ALA A 29 -17.53 53.44 8.20
C ALA A 29 -17.20 54.92 8.00
N VAL A 30 -17.93 55.81 8.68
CA VAL A 30 -17.67 57.26 8.67
C VAL A 30 -16.33 57.57 9.34
N ARG A 31 -16.05 56.97 10.51
CA ARG A 31 -14.77 57.12 11.22
C ARG A 31 -13.58 56.77 10.33
N LYS A 32 -13.64 55.64 9.62
CA LYS A 32 -12.57 55.23 8.69
C LYS A 32 -12.33 56.24 7.58
N ALA A 33 -13.39 56.84 7.03
CA ALA A 33 -13.26 57.88 6.03
C ALA A 33 -12.61 59.15 6.63
N MET A 34 -13.01 59.58 7.82
CA MET A 34 -12.42 60.74 8.51
C MET A 34 -10.94 60.54 8.85
N VAL A 35 -10.58 59.35 9.36
CA VAL A 35 -9.18 58.99 9.64
C VAL A 35 -8.35 58.96 8.37
N HIS A 36 -8.88 58.43 7.26
CA HIS A 36 -8.14 58.34 6.00
C HIS A 36 -7.70 59.70 5.44
N VAL A 37 -8.47 60.75 5.70
CA VAL A 37 -8.15 62.13 5.29
C VAL A 37 -7.53 62.96 6.43
N ASN A 38 -7.16 62.34 7.56
CA ASN A 38 -6.62 63.02 8.75
C ASN A 38 -7.55 64.11 9.34
N MET A 39 -8.87 63.96 9.19
CA MET A 39 -9.89 64.88 9.74
C MET A 39 -10.75 64.23 10.83
N TYR A 40 -10.17 63.29 11.58
CA TYR A 40 -10.91 62.59 12.63
C TYR A 40 -11.14 63.49 13.85
N ASP A 41 -12.42 63.72 14.16
CA ASP A 41 -12.89 64.37 15.38
C ASP A 41 -14.10 63.60 15.93
N GLU A 42 -14.04 63.23 17.21
CA GLU A 42 -15.04 62.36 17.84
C GLU A 42 -16.39 63.07 18.06
N ILE A 43 -16.36 64.39 18.28
CA ILE A 43 -17.57 65.20 18.47
C ILE A 43 -18.33 65.30 17.14
N THR A 44 -17.62 65.66 16.07
CA THR A 44 -18.17 65.75 14.71
C THR A 44 -18.67 64.39 14.22
N LEU A 45 -17.92 63.31 14.45
CA LEU A 45 -18.36 61.95 14.12
C LEU A 45 -19.69 61.61 14.79
N LYS A 46 -19.82 61.91 16.08
CA LYS A 46 -21.06 61.65 16.84
C LYS A 46 -22.23 62.45 16.24
N GLN A 47 -22.04 63.74 15.98
CA GLN A 47 -23.09 64.60 15.40
C GLN A 47 -23.56 64.10 14.02
N VAL A 48 -22.61 63.71 13.15
CA VAL A 48 -22.91 63.16 11.82
C VAL A 48 -23.67 61.84 11.92
N VAL A 49 -23.21 60.92 12.78
CA VAL A 49 -23.85 59.61 12.97
C VAL A 49 -25.25 59.75 13.55
N ASP A 50 -25.44 60.56 14.59
CA ASP A 50 -26.75 60.81 15.21
C ASP A 50 -27.73 61.41 14.19
N TYR A 51 -27.24 62.25 13.28
CA TYR A 51 -28.06 62.82 12.21
C TYR A 51 -28.42 61.80 11.11
N ILE A 52 -27.48 60.95 10.68
CA ILE A 52 -27.74 59.84 9.75
C ILE A 52 -28.82 58.92 10.34
N LEU A 53 -28.65 58.59 11.61
CA LEU A 53 -29.56 57.78 12.38
C LEU A 53 -30.98 58.40 12.37
N LYS A 54 -31.09 59.68 12.71
CA LYS A 54 -32.37 60.42 12.65
C LYS A 54 -33.04 60.32 11.27
N ILE A 55 -32.30 60.54 10.17
CA ILE A 55 -32.85 60.43 8.81
C ILE A 55 -33.36 59.01 8.51
N ILE A 56 -32.61 57.99 8.91
CA ILE A 56 -33.01 56.59 8.72
C ILE A 56 -34.33 56.31 9.47
N ALA A 57 -34.46 56.81 10.70
CA ALA A 57 -35.68 56.64 11.49
C ALA A 57 -36.88 57.36 10.85
N GLU A 58 -36.70 58.59 10.38
CA GLU A 58 -37.75 59.38 9.72
C GLU A 58 -38.19 58.78 8.37
N LYS A 59 -37.25 58.25 7.58
CA LYS A 59 -37.53 57.76 6.22
C LYS A 59 -38.15 56.36 6.19
N PHE A 60 -37.83 55.49 7.13
CA PHE A 60 -38.22 54.07 7.09
C PHE A 60 -39.19 53.65 8.21
N GLY A 61 -39.24 54.37 9.33
CA GLY A 61 -40.12 54.04 10.45
C GLY A 61 -39.92 52.62 10.99
N SER A 62 -40.99 52.01 11.53
CA SER A 62 -40.98 50.64 12.07
C SER A 62 -41.41 49.56 11.07
N GLU A 63 -42.03 49.94 9.96
CA GLU A 63 -42.67 49.01 9.01
C GLU A 63 -41.80 48.68 7.80
N ARG A 64 -40.92 49.59 7.37
CA ARG A 64 -40.11 49.42 6.15
C ARG A 64 -38.67 49.07 6.51
N ILE A 65 -38.17 47.97 5.95
CA ILE A 65 -36.78 47.54 6.15
C ILE A 65 -35.90 48.20 5.07
N PRO A 66 -34.95 49.08 5.43
CA PRO A 66 -34.08 49.74 4.45
C PRO A 66 -33.14 48.75 3.77
N HIS A 67 -32.85 48.99 2.49
CA HIS A 67 -31.75 48.33 1.80
C HIS A 67 -30.41 49.01 2.13
N VAL A 68 -29.32 48.24 2.19
CA VAL A 68 -28.01 48.78 2.58
C VAL A 68 -27.49 49.91 1.67
N GLU A 69 -27.88 49.92 0.39
CA GLU A 69 -27.53 51.04 -0.52
C GLU A 69 -28.24 52.34 -0.12
N GLU A 70 -29.51 52.27 0.27
CA GLU A 70 -30.27 53.46 0.70
C GLU A 70 -29.66 54.09 1.95
N ILE A 71 -29.10 53.27 2.86
CA ILE A 71 -28.34 53.74 4.03
C ILE A 71 -27.04 54.42 3.58
N GLN A 72 -26.33 53.85 2.60
CA GLN A 72 -25.09 54.45 2.11
C GLN A 72 -25.33 55.79 1.41
N ASP A 73 -26.42 55.93 0.67
CA ASP A 73 -26.79 57.20 0.03
C ASP A 73 -27.12 58.29 1.07
N ILE A 74 -27.76 57.91 2.18
CA ILE A 74 -28.01 58.83 3.32
C ILE A 74 -26.69 59.29 3.96
N VAL A 75 -25.73 58.38 4.13
CA VAL A 75 -24.40 58.71 4.68
C VAL A 75 -23.70 59.74 3.79
N GLU A 76 -23.70 59.52 2.47
CA GLU A 76 -23.07 60.44 1.51
C GLU A 76 -23.70 61.83 1.52
N LEU A 77 -25.03 61.91 1.43
CA LEU A 77 -25.76 63.18 1.49
C LEU A 77 -25.52 63.92 2.81
N THR A 78 -25.42 63.17 3.92
CA THR A 78 -25.17 63.77 5.23
C THR A 78 -23.76 64.33 5.34
N LEU A 79 -22.74 63.61 4.87
CA LEU A 79 -21.36 64.10 4.91
C LEU A 79 -21.20 65.41 4.12
N VAL A 80 -21.88 65.53 2.98
CA VAL A 80 -21.94 66.78 2.20
C VAL A 80 -22.65 67.89 2.98
N LYS A 81 -23.76 67.58 3.66
CA LYS A 81 -24.53 68.56 4.45
C LYS A 81 -23.75 69.16 5.62
N PHE A 82 -22.82 68.40 6.21
CA PHE A 82 -21.95 68.87 7.30
C PHE A 82 -20.66 69.55 6.79
N ASP A 83 -20.59 69.91 5.50
CA ASP A 83 -19.41 70.50 4.84
C ASP A 83 -18.14 69.63 4.91
N LEU A 84 -18.29 68.32 5.14
CA LEU A 84 -17.19 67.36 5.20
C LEU A 84 -16.84 66.81 3.80
N TYR A 85 -16.59 67.70 2.85
CA TYR A 85 -16.42 67.34 1.43
C TYR A 85 -15.28 66.34 1.17
N GLU A 86 -14.12 66.51 1.81
CA GLU A 86 -12.99 65.58 1.65
C GLU A 86 -13.29 64.20 2.25
N VAL A 87 -14.02 64.15 3.38
CA VAL A 87 -14.49 62.88 3.99
C VAL A 87 -15.52 62.21 3.10
N ALA A 88 -16.48 62.97 2.55
CA ALA A 88 -17.49 62.48 1.62
C ALA A 88 -16.83 61.90 0.36
N LYS A 89 -15.87 62.61 -0.22
CA LYS A 89 -15.09 62.17 -1.38
C LYS A 89 -14.32 60.88 -1.08
N ALA A 90 -13.62 60.81 0.05
CA ALA A 90 -12.91 59.60 0.48
C ALA A 90 -13.87 58.41 0.69
N TYR A 91 -15.03 58.65 1.30
CA TYR A 91 -16.07 57.64 1.49
C TYR A 91 -16.63 57.13 0.15
N ILE A 92 -16.95 58.02 -0.79
CA ILE A 92 -17.47 57.69 -2.13
C ILE A 92 -16.43 56.91 -2.94
N ILE A 93 -15.17 57.36 -2.95
CA ILE A 93 -14.07 56.67 -3.63
C ILE A 93 -13.91 55.25 -3.07
N TYR A 94 -13.90 55.12 -1.74
CA TYR A 94 -13.84 53.81 -1.08
C TYR A 94 -15.05 52.92 -1.42
N ARG A 95 -16.28 53.47 -1.44
CA ARG A 95 -17.49 52.74 -1.84
C ARG A 95 -17.37 52.22 -3.27
N LYS A 96 -16.95 53.07 -4.21
CA LYS A 96 -16.78 52.75 -5.64
C LYS A 96 -15.67 51.74 -5.89
N GLU A 97 -14.56 51.84 -5.17
CA GLU A 97 -13.47 50.86 -5.25
C GLU A 97 -13.93 49.49 -4.71
N ARG A 98 -14.65 49.48 -3.59
CA ARG A 98 -15.24 48.25 -3.04
C ARG A 98 -16.31 47.66 -3.95
N GLU A 99 -17.08 48.48 -4.66
CA GLU A 99 -18.01 48.04 -5.69
C GLU A 99 -17.28 47.38 -6.85
N LYS A 100 -16.24 48.03 -7.39
CA LYS A 100 -15.40 47.44 -8.45
C LYS A 100 -14.80 46.10 -8.04
N ILE A 101 -14.29 45.99 -6.80
CA ILE A 101 -13.78 44.73 -6.26
C ILE A 101 -14.91 43.68 -6.16
N ARG A 102 -16.11 44.05 -5.73
CA ARG A 102 -17.25 43.12 -5.64
C ARG A 102 -17.67 42.62 -7.01
N GLU A 103 -17.82 43.50 -8.00
CA GLU A 103 -18.17 43.11 -9.37
C GLU A 103 -17.10 42.23 -10.00
N GLU A 104 -15.82 42.52 -9.73
CA GLU A 104 -14.72 41.64 -10.13
C GLU A 104 -14.85 40.24 -9.50
N LYS A 105 -15.16 40.17 -8.19
CA LYS A 105 -15.37 38.89 -7.49
C LYS A 105 -16.56 38.11 -8.04
N LYS A 106 -17.69 38.78 -8.29
CA LYS A 106 -18.87 38.17 -8.93
C LYS A 106 -18.52 37.56 -10.28
N ARG A 107 -17.81 38.34 -11.11
CA ARG A 107 -17.38 37.90 -12.45
C ARG A 107 -16.46 36.68 -12.39
N ILE A 108 -15.50 36.66 -11.47
CA ILE A 108 -14.58 35.53 -11.30
C ILE A 108 -15.31 34.26 -10.84
N LEU A 109 -16.28 34.41 -9.96
CA LEU A 109 -17.00 33.28 -9.35
C LEU A 109 -18.27 32.87 -10.12
N GLU A 110 -18.62 33.59 -11.19
CA GLU A 110 -19.84 33.37 -11.97
C GLU A 110 -21.12 33.41 -11.09
N LYS A 111 -21.13 34.29 -10.07
CA LYS A 111 -22.21 34.46 -9.08
C LYS A 111 -22.90 35.82 -9.21
N ASP A 112 -24.19 35.85 -8.88
CA ASP A 112 -24.98 37.10 -8.83
C ASP A 112 -24.63 37.98 -7.60
N TYR A 113 -24.13 37.37 -6.52
CA TYR A 113 -23.77 38.05 -5.29
C TYR A 113 -22.47 37.49 -4.66
N VAL A 114 -21.87 38.29 -3.76
CA VAL A 114 -20.64 37.96 -3.03
C VAL A 114 -21.00 37.64 -1.58
N ASP A 115 -20.82 36.39 -1.17
CA ASP A 115 -21.18 35.92 0.18
C ASP A 115 -20.16 36.37 1.25
N GLU A 116 -20.39 36.00 2.52
CA GLU A 116 -19.49 36.33 3.62
C GLU A 116 -18.08 35.73 3.47
N VAL A 117 -17.94 34.55 2.89
CA VAL A 117 -16.65 33.87 2.68
C VAL A 117 -15.92 34.54 1.53
N ASP A 118 -16.60 34.77 0.41
CA ASP A 118 -16.05 35.44 -0.78
C ASP A 118 -15.47 36.82 -0.44
N LYS A 119 -16.08 37.54 0.52
CA LYS A 119 -15.58 38.84 1.00
C LYS A 119 -14.20 38.76 1.64
N VAL A 120 -13.90 37.68 2.37
CA VAL A 120 -12.66 37.50 3.13
C VAL A 120 -11.45 37.26 2.22
N PHE A 121 -11.65 36.66 1.05
CA PHE A 121 -10.55 36.34 0.14
C PHE A 121 -10.22 37.50 -0.81
N SER A 122 -8.94 37.63 -1.18
CA SER A 122 -8.51 38.62 -2.16
C SER A 122 -8.98 38.23 -3.57
N VAL A 123 -9.01 39.18 -4.49
CA VAL A 123 -9.34 38.92 -5.92
C VAL A 123 -8.42 37.86 -6.51
N ASN A 124 -7.12 37.92 -6.22
CA ASN A 124 -6.14 36.96 -6.71
C ASN A 124 -6.37 35.55 -6.15
N ALA A 125 -6.70 35.44 -4.85
CA ALA A 125 -7.04 34.16 -4.25
C ALA A 125 -8.29 33.55 -4.91
N LEU A 126 -9.32 34.35 -5.18
CA LEU A 126 -10.53 33.89 -5.85
C LEU A 126 -10.29 33.50 -7.31
N ARG A 127 -9.42 34.23 -8.05
CA ARG A 127 -8.99 33.82 -9.40
C ARG A 127 -8.30 32.46 -9.37
N LEU A 128 -7.41 32.24 -8.39
CA LEU A 128 -6.75 30.96 -8.21
C LEU A 128 -7.76 29.85 -7.86
N MET A 129 -8.69 30.12 -6.94
CA MET A 129 -9.75 29.18 -6.57
C MET A 129 -10.63 28.82 -7.77
N ALA A 130 -11.13 29.81 -8.50
CA ALA A 130 -11.96 29.58 -9.69
C ALA A 130 -11.21 28.82 -10.80
N SER A 131 -9.93 29.13 -11.03
CA SER A 131 -9.16 28.47 -12.08
C SER A 131 -8.76 27.03 -11.73
N ARG A 132 -8.53 26.70 -10.45
CA ARG A 132 -7.95 25.39 -10.07
C ARG A 132 -8.74 24.60 -9.04
N TYR A 133 -9.37 25.27 -8.08
CA TYR A 133 -9.91 24.62 -6.89
C TYR A 133 -11.37 24.24 -7.03
N LEU A 134 -12.19 25.21 -7.42
CA LEU A 134 -13.64 25.05 -7.52
C LEU A 134 -14.01 24.01 -8.59
N LEU A 135 -15.02 23.20 -8.28
CA LEU A 135 -15.60 22.23 -9.21
C LEU A 135 -16.33 22.92 -10.36
N ARG A 136 -16.29 22.25 -11.51
CA ARG A 136 -16.95 22.65 -12.75
C ARG A 136 -17.83 21.52 -13.25
N ASP A 137 -18.89 21.87 -13.98
CA ASP A 137 -19.71 20.89 -14.71
C ASP A 137 -19.01 20.45 -16.02
N GLU A 138 -19.68 19.57 -16.76
CA GLU A 138 -19.19 19.06 -18.06
C GLU A 138 -19.05 20.16 -19.14
N LYS A 139 -19.75 21.29 -18.96
CA LYS A 139 -19.66 22.47 -19.85
C LYS A 139 -18.59 23.47 -19.38
N GLY A 140 -17.90 23.16 -18.29
CA GLY A 140 -16.84 24.00 -17.72
C GLY A 140 -17.35 25.14 -16.84
N LYS A 141 -18.65 25.24 -16.53
CA LYS A 141 -19.21 26.28 -15.65
C LYS A 141 -18.93 25.96 -14.18
N LEU A 142 -18.66 26.97 -13.35
CA LEU A 142 -18.48 26.78 -11.91
C LEU A 142 -19.78 26.27 -11.26
N VAL A 143 -19.69 25.16 -10.51
CA VAL A 143 -20.83 24.56 -9.77
C VAL A 143 -20.74 24.74 -8.26
N GLU A 144 -19.62 25.26 -7.77
CA GLU A 144 -19.41 25.57 -6.36
C GLU A 144 -18.63 26.89 -6.19
N GLY A 145 -18.88 27.60 -5.09
CA GLY A 145 -18.04 28.70 -4.65
C GLY A 145 -17.09 28.29 -3.50
N PRO A 146 -16.28 29.22 -3.01
CA PRO A 146 -15.38 29.00 -1.87
C PRO A 146 -16.08 28.44 -0.63
N LYS A 147 -17.26 28.96 -0.30
CA LYS A 147 -18.09 28.49 0.82
C LYS A 147 -18.45 27.02 0.65
N GLU A 148 -18.97 26.63 -0.50
CA GLU A 148 -19.40 25.27 -0.81
C GLU A 148 -18.19 24.32 -0.84
N MET A 149 -17.07 24.74 -1.42
CA MET A 149 -15.82 23.98 -1.42
C MET A 149 -15.34 23.66 0.00
N PHE A 150 -15.29 24.65 0.89
CA PHE A 150 -14.86 24.40 2.27
C PHE A 150 -15.84 23.53 3.04
N LYS A 151 -17.15 23.66 2.79
CA LYS A 151 -18.15 22.75 3.35
C LYS A 151 -17.97 21.32 2.86
N ARG A 152 -17.73 21.12 1.56
CA ARG A 152 -17.43 19.82 0.96
C ARG A 152 -16.20 19.20 1.62
N VAL A 153 -15.11 19.95 1.77
CA VAL A 153 -13.88 19.46 2.40
C VAL A 153 -14.12 19.09 3.87
N ALA A 154 -14.79 19.96 4.64
CA ALA A 154 -15.12 19.69 6.05
C ALA A 154 -16.02 18.46 6.22
N ALA A 155 -17.00 18.28 5.32
CA ALA A 155 -17.89 17.12 5.31
C ALA A 155 -17.14 15.80 5.09
N LEU A 156 -16.00 15.80 4.39
CA LEU A 156 -15.15 14.61 4.31
C LEU A 156 -14.30 14.40 5.57
N ILE A 157 -13.71 15.49 6.10
CA ILE A 157 -12.79 15.45 7.25
C ILE A 157 -13.48 14.94 8.53
N ILE A 158 -14.77 15.23 8.70
CA ILE A 158 -15.53 14.80 9.89
C ILE A 158 -15.86 13.30 9.91
N ILE A 159 -15.74 12.59 8.78
CA ILE A 159 -16.14 11.17 8.68
C ILE A 159 -15.36 10.28 9.66
N PRO A 160 -14.01 10.37 9.75
CA PRO A 160 -13.25 9.72 10.81
C PRO A 160 -13.76 10.04 12.22
N ASP A 161 -14.06 11.29 12.58
CA ASP A 161 -14.55 11.62 13.92
C ASP A 161 -15.85 10.87 14.28
N ILE A 162 -16.74 10.69 13.29
CA ILE A 162 -17.99 9.93 13.45
C ILE A 162 -17.70 8.43 13.62
N LEU A 163 -16.83 7.88 12.77
CA LEU A 163 -16.53 6.44 12.77
C LEU A 163 -15.64 6.01 13.95
N TYR A 164 -14.89 6.93 14.54
CA TYR A 164 -14.09 6.72 15.76
C TYR A 164 -14.85 7.11 17.03
N ASP A 165 -16.14 7.45 16.92
CA ASP A 165 -16.96 7.76 18.08
C ASP A 165 -17.05 6.54 19.01
N PRO A 166 -16.75 6.68 20.33
CA PRO A 166 -16.66 5.55 21.26
C PRO A 166 -17.92 4.67 21.33
N GLN A 167 -19.09 5.20 20.96
CA GLN A 167 -20.34 4.43 20.96
C GLN A 167 -20.43 3.44 19.80
N VAL A 168 -19.65 3.63 18.74
CA VAL A 168 -19.58 2.71 17.58
C VAL A 168 -18.18 2.15 17.35
N TYR A 169 -17.14 2.73 17.94
CA TYR A 169 -15.74 2.34 17.80
C TYR A 169 -15.15 1.68 19.05
N ASP A 170 -14.37 0.64 18.84
CA ASP A 170 -13.60 -0.08 19.86
C ASP A 170 -12.10 0.00 19.59
N SER A 171 -11.39 0.75 20.43
CA SER A 171 -9.95 1.00 20.27
C SER A 171 -9.08 -0.25 20.48
N SER A 172 -9.59 -1.29 21.15
CA SER A 172 -8.84 -2.53 21.35
C SER A 172 -8.79 -3.42 20.10
N GLY A 173 -9.69 -3.21 19.13
CA GLY A 173 -9.82 -4.06 17.93
C GLY A 173 -10.29 -5.48 18.27
N SER A 174 -11.02 -5.64 19.37
CA SER A 174 -11.40 -6.95 19.91
C SER A 174 -12.77 -7.47 19.45
N GLN A 175 -13.53 -6.65 18.71
CA GLN A 175 -14.86 -7.02 18.24
C GLN A 175 -14.76 -8.11 17.17
N GLN A 176 -15.74 -9.01 17.13
CA GLN A 176 -15.88 -9.89 15.97
C GLN A 176 -16.38 -9.08 14.78
N PRO A 177 -15.71 -9.15 13.60
CA PRO A 177 -16.16 -8.41 12.42
C PRO A 177 -17.60 -8.75 12.06
N HIS A 178 -18.41 -7.70 11.88
CA HIS A 178 -19.77 -7.85 11.39
C HIS A 178 -19.77 -8.32 9.92
N PRO A 179 -20.81 -9.04 9.46
CA PRO A 179 -20.96 -9.41 8.06
C PRO A 179 -20.88 -8.20 7.14
N TRP A 180 -20.38 -8.40 5.92
CA TRP A 180 -20.40 -7.34 4.92
C TRP A 180 -21.85 -7.04 4.50
N GLU A 181 -22.19 -5.75 4.49
CA GLU A 181 -23.51 -5.25 4.11
C GLU A 181 -23.38 -4.36 2.88
N ASP A 182 -24.27 -4.56 1.91
CA ASP A 182 -24.34 -3.72 0.72
C ASP A 182 -24.91 -2.33 1.06
N PHE A 183 -24.51 -1.32 0.30
CA PHE A 183 -24.95 0.05 0.52
C PHE A 183 -25.08 0.81 -0.79
N ASP A 184 -26.34 1.11 -1.17
CA ASP A 184 -26.64 1.94 -2.33
C ASP A 184 -26.32 3.41 -2.04
N VAL A 185 -25.10 3.81 -2.39
CA VAL A 185 -24.60 5.16 -2.19
C VAL A 185 -25.42 6.20 -2.96
N ASP A 186 -25.92 5.85 -4.15
CA ASP A 186 -26.66 6.78 -5.01
C ASP A 186 -28.04 7.09 -4.44
N ALA A 187 -28.71 6.09 -3.83
CA ALA A 187 -29.99 6.28 -3.16
C ALA A 187 -29.91 7.29 -2.00
N TRP A 188 -28.74 7.43 -1.35
CA TRP A 188 -28.54 8.29 -0.17
C TRP A 188 -27.76 9.58 -0.43
N SER A 189 -27.19 9.75 -1.63
CA SER A 189 -26.40 10.94 -1.98
C SER A 189 -27.22 12.23 -1.80
N GLY A 190 -26.71 13.15 -0.97
CA GLY A 190 -27.34 14.43 -0.67
C GLY A 190 -28.50 14.38 0.34
N LYS A 191 -28.89 13.18 0.80
CA LYS A 191 -29.99 12.99 1.77
C LYS A 191 -29.53 12.87 3.22
N LEU A 192 -28.22 12.72 3.45
CA LEU A 192 -27.60 12.61 4.76
C LEU A 192 -26.61 13.76 4.98
N GLY A 193 -26.41 14.14 6.23
CA GLY A 193 -25.50 15.22 6.59
C GLY A 193 -25.46 15.48 8.09
N LEU A 194 -24.88 16.61 8.45
CA LEU A 194 -24.88 17.15 9.82
C LEU A 194 -25.42 18.58 9.83
N GLY A 195 -25.96 18.99 10.98
CA GLY A 195 -26.52 20.32 11.19
C GLY A 195 -27.89 20.46 10.54
N LYS A 196 -28.83 19.57 10.87
CA LYS A 196 -30.19 19.63 10.33
C LYS A 196 -30.88 20.94 10.74
N THR A 197 -31.26 21.73 9.75
CA THR A 197 -31.93 23.02 9.89
C THR A 197 -33.44 22.86 10.08
N SER A 198 -34.12 23.94 10.50
CA SER A 198 -35.59 23.97 10.66
C SER A 198 -36.36 23.57 9.40
N ASN A 199 -35.75 23.73 8.23
CA ASN A 199 -36.36 23.43 6.93
C ASN A 199 -36.08 21.98 6.48
N GLY A 200 -35.46 21.17 7.34
CA GLY A 200 -35.13 19.77 7.06
C GLY A 200 -33.84 19.56 6.24
N GLU A 201 -33.16 20.63 5.83
CA GLU A 201 -31.88 20.54 5.12
C GLU A 201 -30.69 20.45 6.08
N PHE A 202 -29.61 19.79 5.66
CA PHE A 202 -28.36 19.75 6.41
C PHE A 202 -27.41 20.90 6.03
N ASP A 203 -26.76 21.49 7.02
CA ASP A 203 -25.71 22.50 6.85
C ASP A 203 -24.49 21.94 6.09
N PHE A 204 -24.14 20.67 6.38
CA PHE A 204 -23.09 19.90 5.69
C PHE A 204 -23.69 18.61 5.11
N LYS A 205 -23.95 18.60 3.81
CA LYS A 205 -24.51 17.43 3.09
C LYS A 205 -23.40 16.51 2.57
N TRP A 206 -23.58 15.20 2.70
CA TRP A 206 -22.70 14.22 2.09
C TRP A 206 -23.21 13.84 0.70
N ASN A 207 -22.38 14.07 -0.31
CA ASN A 207 -22.58 13.52 -1.65
C ASN A 207 -22.13 12.04 -1.73
N ARG A 208 -22.37 11.40 -2.87
CA ARG A 208 -21.93 10.04 -3.19
C ARG A 208 -20.51 9.73 -2.74
N TRP A 209 -19.54 10.56 -3.10
CA TRP A 209 -18.12 10.29 -2.85
C TRP A 209 -17.77 10.31 -1.35
N HIS A 210 -18.46 11.14 -0.56
CA HIS A 210 -18.31 11.12 0.89
C HIS A 210 -18.85 9.82 1.49
N LEU A 211 -20.06 9.43 1.07
CA LEU A 211 -20.73 8.24 1.56
C LEU A 211 -19.99 6.95 1.16
N GLU A 212 -19.47 6.88 -0.06
CA GLU A 212 -18.58 5.81 -0.51
C GLU A 212 -17.33 5.74 0.37
N ARG A 213 -16.72 6.88 0.69
CA ARG A 213 -15.53 6.91 1.56
C ARG A 213 -15.85 6.50 3.00
N MET A 214 -17.00 6.93 3.52
CA MET A 214 -17.50 6.53 4.84
C MET A 214 -17.70 5.01 4.91
N LYS A 215 -18.38 4.42 3.93
CA LYS A 215 -18.59 2.98 3.87
C LYS A 215 -17.29 2.21 3.76
N ASN A 216 -16.37 2.65 2.90
CA ASN A 216 -15.06 2.01 2.75
C ASN A 216 -14.23 2.06 4.05
N LEU A 217 -14.22 3.20 4.75
CA LEU A 217 -13.51 3.32 6.02
C LEU A 217 -14.19 2.48 7.11
N TYR A 218 -15.51 2.48 7.18
CA TYR A 218 -16.26 1.60 8.07
C TYR A 218 -15.90 0.14 7.85
N ASP A 219 -15.92 -0.33 6.60
CA ASP A 219 -15.62 -1.72 6.25
C ASP A 219 -14.18 -2.11 6.62
N GLU A 220 -13.22 -1.20 6.43
CA GLU A 220 -11.84 -1.39 6.87
C GLU A 220 -11.75 -1.53 8.39
N LEU A 221 -12.37 -0.63 9.15
CA LEU A 221 -12.38 -0.67 10.62
C LEU A 221 -13.09 -1.92 11.14
N ASN A 222 -14.21 -2.31 10.53
CA ASN A 222 -14.96 -3.51 10.89
C ASN A 222 -14.14 -4.77 10.64
N SER A 223 -13.45 -4.86 9.49
CA SER A 223 -12.57 -6.00 9.17
C SER A 223 -11.41 -6.17 10.15
N ASN A 224 -11.00 -5.07 10.79
CA ASN A 224 -9.97 -5.04 11.81
C ASN A 224 -10.53 -5.19 13.24
N GLY A 225 -11.82 -5.50 13.41
CA GLY A 225 -12.45 -5.75 14.72
C GLY A 225 -12.72 -4.49 15.55
N HIS A 226 -12.78 -3.32 14.91
CA HIS A 226 -12.95 -2.05 15.62
C HIS A 226 -14.39 -1.54 15.68
N MET A 227 -15.33 -2.07 14.88
CA MET A 227 -16.71 -1.59 14.92
C MET A 227 -17.54 -2.37 15.94
N ARG A 228 -18.29 -1.65 16.79
CA ARG A 228 -19.17 -2.22 17.83
C ARG A 228 -20.56 -2.58 17.32
N VAL A 229 -20.97 -1.95 16.23
CA VAL A 229 -22.32 -2.09 15.66
C VAL A 229 -22.21 -2.41 14.17
N PRO A 230 -23.15 -3.19 13.61
CA PRO A 230 -23.21 -3.48 12.18
C PRO A 230 -23.58 -2.23 11.36
N TRP A 231 -23.38 -2.28 10.04
CA TRP A 231 -23.52 -1.11 9.17
C TRP A 231 -24.96 -0.60 9.14
N ALA A 232 -25.97 -1.47 9.05
CA ALA A 232 -27.36 -1.06 9.10
C ALA A 232 -27.72 -0.30 10.39
N VAL A 233 -27.13 -0.70 11.53
CA VAL A 233 -27.35 -0.01 12.81
C VAL A 233 -26.63 1.33 12.81
N PHE A 234 -25.38 1.39 12.36
CA PHE A 234 -24.65 2.65 12.20
C PHE A 234 -25.39 3.63 11.28
N LEU A 235 -25.87 3.16 10.13
CA LEU A 235 -26.64 3.97 9.18
C LEU A 235 -27.94 4.48 9.79
N LYS A 236 -28.65 3.64 10.55
CA LYS A 236 -29.85 4.05 11.28
C LYS A 236 -29.53 5.13 12.32
N MET A 237 -28.46 4.97 13.10
CA MET A 237 -28.00 5.99 14.05
C MET A 237 -27.71 7.32 13.34
N LEU A 238 -27.11 7.25 12.15
CA LEU A 238 -26.85 8.43 11.32
C LEU A 238 -28.15 9.12 10.88
N ILE A 239 -29.14 8.36 10.40
CA ILE A 239 -30.46 8.86 9.98
C ILE A 239 -31.21 9.50 11.16
N ASP A 240 -31.14 8.86 12.33
CA ASP A 240 -31.82 9.29 13.56
C ASP A 240 -31.15 10.51 14.21
N GLY A 241 -30.04 11.02 13.64
CA GLY A 241 -29.36 12.23 14.10
C GLY A 241 -28.47 12.03 15.33
N PHE A 242 -28.10 10.78 15.65
CA PHE A 242 -27.28 10.46 16.82
C PHE A 242 -25.92 11.18 16.82
N PHE A 243 -25.36 11.40 15.62
CA PHE A 243 -24.05 12.02 15.43
C PHE A 243 -24.10 13.56 15.30
N GLU A 244 -25.25 14.20 15.54
CA GLU A 244 -25.38 15.67 15.46
C GLU A 244 -24.42 16.41 16.40
N ARG A 245 -23.95 15.78 17.48
CA ARG A 245 -22.88 16.34 18.34
C ARG A 245 -21.61 16.71 17.56
N HIS A 246 -21.30 15.98 16.48
CA HIS A 246 -20.15 16.21 15.62
C HIS A 246 -20.33 17.39 14.65
N HIS A 247 -21.54 17.95 14.54
CA HIS A 247 -21.78 19.18 13.77
C HIS A 247 -20.89 20.32 14.26
N SER A 248 -20.70 20.42 15.57
CA SER A 248 -19.82 21.42 16.19
C SER A 248 -18.37 21.31 15.69
N ASN A 249 -17.81 20.11 15.63
CA ASN A 249 -16.47 19.84 15.11
C ASN A 249 -16.38 20.11 13.61
N CYS A 250 -17.39 19.72 12.83
CA CYS A 250 -17.45 20.00 11.39
C CYS A 250 -17.42 21.52 11.12
N LEU A 251 -18.19 22.28 11.92
CA LEU A 251 -18.20 23.74 11.85
C LEU A 251 -16.85 24.35 12.25
N GLN A 252 -16.13 23.75 13.20
CA GLN A 252 -14.77 24.17 13.54
C GLN A 252 -13.81 23.94 12.38
N TYR A 253 -13.80 22.77 11.73
CA TYR A 253 -12.98 22.52 10.55
C TYR A 253 -13.26 23.50 9.42
N TYR A 254 -14.53 23.77 9.15
CA TYR A 254 -14.95 24.78 8.18
C TYR A 254 -14.43 26.18 8.54
N LYS A 255 -14.61 26.61 9.80
CA LYS A 255 -14.14 27.91 10.30
C LYS A 255 -12.63 28.05 10.21
N LEU A 256 -11.86 26.99 10.52
CA LEU A 256 -10.40 27.01 10.39
C LEU A 256 -9.96 27.39 8.97
N MET A 257 -10.64 26.86 7.95
CA MET A 257 -10.37 27.17 6.55
C MET A 257 -10.83 28.57 6.15
N VAL A 258 -12.04 28.98 6.54
CA VAL A 258 -12.58 30.32 6.23
C VAL A 258 -11.76 31.43 6.89
N ASP A 259 -11.40 31.24 8.16
CA ASP A 259 -10.57 32.18 8.92
C ASP A 259 -9.12 32.20 8.43
N LYS A 260 -8.71 31.19 7.65
CA LYS A 260 -7.32 30.94 7.18
C LYS A 260 -6.36 30.59 8.32
N LYS A 261 -6.86 30.03 9.41
CA LYS A 261 -6.05 29.49 10.51
C LYS A 261 -5.37 28.18 10.14
N PHE A 262 -6.03 27.40 9.27
CA PHE A 262 -5.48 26.19 8.69
C PHE A 262 -6.06 26.01 7.28
N MET A 263 -5.22 25.54 6.35
CA MET A 263 -5.65 25.19 5.01
C MET A 263 -5.01 23.84 4.65
N PRO A 264 -5.80 22.82 4.27
CA PRO A 264 -5.22 21.56 3.84
C PRO A 264 -4.48 21.74 2.52
N ASN A 265 -3.64 20.76 2.17
CA ASN A 265 -2.90 20.79 0.90
C ASN A 265 -3.85 20.90 -0.31
N SER A 266 -3.32 21.34 -1.45
CA SER A 266 -4.13 21.56 -2.64
C SER A 266 -4.92 20.31 -3.09
N PRO A 267 -4.35 19.09 -3.13
CA PRO A 267 -5.11 17.89 -3.49
C PRO A 267 -6.31 17.60 -2.60
N THR A 268 -6.24 17.87 -1.29
CA THR A 268 -7.40 17.74 -0.42
C THR A 268 -8.50 18.72 -0.82
N LEU A 269 -8.18 19.98 -1.10
CA LEU A 269 -9.16 20.97 -1.55
C LEU A 269 -9.80 20.58 -2.91
N PHE A 270 -8.99 20.06 -3.84
CA PHE A 270 -9.45 19.62 -5.17
C PHE A 270 -10.35 18.39 -5.11
N ASN A 271 -9.96 17.40 -4.31
CA ASN A 271 -10.42 16.03 -4.48
C ASN A 271 -11.33 15.53 -3.36
N ALA A 272 -11.39 16.20 -2.20
CA ALA A 272 -12.27 15.78 -1.12
C ALA A 272 -13.73 15.76 -1.56
N GLY A 273 -14.42 14.63 -1.42
CA GLY A 273 -15.81 14.52 -1.87
C GLY A 273 -15.97 14.55 -3.39
N THR A 274 -14.98 14.06 -4.15
CA THR A 274 -15.00 13.96 -5.61
C THR A 274 -14.53 12.57 -6.08
N ARG A 275 -14.73 12.26 -7.38
CA ARG A 275 -14.40 10.97 -8.00
C ARG A 275 -12.94 10.52 -7.85
N LEU A 276 -11.97 11.45 -7.93
CA LEU A 276 -10.55 11.07 -7.91
C LEU A 276 -10.07 10.70 -6.50
N GLY A 277 -10.65 11.31 -5.46
CA GLY A 277 -10.45 10.93 -4.06
C GLY A 277 -9.01 11.03 -3.50
N GLN A 278 -8.03 11.50 -4.28
CA GLN A 278 -6.63 11.58 -3.86
C GLN A 278 -6.40 12.84 -3.00
N LEU A 279 -6.25 12.65 -1.69
CA LEU A 279 -6.01 13.75 -0.75
C LEU A 279 -4.50 14.03 -0.55
N SER A 280 -3.66 13.03 -0.79
CA SER A 280 -2.21 13.12 -0.61
C SER A 280 -1.53 13.70 -1.86
N ALA A 281 -0.54 14.58 -1.64
CA ALA A 281 0.13 15.30 -2.73
C ALA A 281 1.48 14.71 -3.14
N CYS A 282 2.17 14.00 -2.24
CA CYS A 282 3.56 13.61 -2.42
C CYS A 282 3.71 12.11 -2.24
N PHE A 283 4.39 11.48 -3.18
CA PHE A 283 4.64 10.04 -3.21
C PHE A 283 6.13 9.78 -3.40
N VAL A 284 6.60 8.64 -2.93
CA VAL A 284 7.97 8.17 -3.18
C VAL A 284 7.85 6.88 -3.98
N LEU A 285 8.52 6.82 -5.12
CA LEU A 285 8.64 5.60 -5.92
C LEU A 285 10.06 5.05 -5.78
N ASP A 286 10.17 3.73 -5.79
CA ASP A 286 11.43 3.01 -5.82
C ASP A 286 11.72 2.53 -7.24
N ILE A 287 13.00 2.47 -7.61
CA ILE A 287 13.46 1.99 -8.92
C ILE A 287 14.62 1.03 -8.69
N ASP A 288 14.58 -0.12 -9.33
CA ASP A 288 15.68 -1.07 -9.37
C ASP A 288 16.43 -0.99 -10.71
N ASP A 289 17.64 -1.54 -10.77
CA ASP A 289 18.54 -1.50 -11.93
C ASP A 289 18.12 -2.43 -13.08
N ASP A 290 16.90 -2.23 -13.57
CA ASP A 290 16.34 -2.91 -14.73
C ASP A 290 15.31 -2.02 -15.45
N ILE A 291 15.18 -2.22 -16.75
CA ILE A 291 14.31 -1.38 -17.59
C ILE A 291 12.82 -1.51 -17.22
N GLU A 292 12.40 -2.67 -16.70
CA GLU A 292 11.00 -2.87 -16.37
C GLU A 292 10.62 -2.09 -15.11
N SER A 293 11.46 -2.12 -14.08
CA SER A 293 11.30 -1.31 -12.88
C SER A 293 11.27 0.18 -13.21
N ILE A 294 12.17 0.66 -14.08
CA ILE A 294 12.19 2.05 -14.57
C ILE A 294 10.87 2.41 -15.27
N MET A 295 10.39 1.55 -16.18
CA MET A 295 9.16 1.81 -16.93
C MET A 295 7.90 1.68 -16.06
N ASN A 296 7.90 0.78 -15.08
CA ASN A 296 6.83 0.66 -14.08
C ASN A 296 6.76 1.91 -13.20
N ALA A 297 7.90 2.44 -12.75
CA ALA A 297 7.95 3.69 -12.02
C ALA A 297 7.44 4.86 -12.87
N ALA A 298 7.78 4.92 -14.16
CA ALA A 298 7.23 5.92 -15.09
C ALA A 298 5.71 5.81 -15.24
N LYS A 299 5.17 4.58 -15.33
CA LYS A 299 3.72 4.32 -15.38
C LYS A 299 3.01 4.74 -14.09
N ASP A 300 3.56 4.38 -12.94
CA ASP A 300 2.98 4.73 -11.64
C ASP A 300 3.04 6.25 -11.42
N ALA A 301 4.14 6.88 -11.81
CA ALA A 301 4.27 8.33 -11.86
C ALA A 301 3.16 8.96 -12.73
N ALA A 302 2.89 8.42 -13.92
CA ALA A 302 1.80 8.90 -14.78
C ALA A 302 0.42 8.84 -14.09
N ILE A 303 0.12 7.75 -13.38
CA ILE A 303 -1.14 7.58 -12.64
C ILE A 303 -1.22 8.60 -11.48
N ILE A 304 -0.11 8.82 -10.77
CA ILE A 304 -0.02 9.78 -9.67
C ILE A 304 -0.22 11.22 -10.20
N PHE A 305 0.45 11.59 -11.30
CA PHE A 305 0.31 12.91 -11.93
C PHE A 305 -1.11 13.18 -12.39
N LYS A 306 -1.82 12.17 -12.92
CA LYS A 306 -3.24 12.29 -13.30
C LYS A 306 -4.11 12.78 -12.14
N SER A 307 -3.77 12.40 -10.91
CA SER A 307 -4.47 12.81 -9.69
C SER A 307 -3.94 14.09 -9.04
N GLY A 308 -2.93 14.73 -9.63
CA GLY A 308 -2.30 15.97 -9.14
C GLY A 308 -1.22 15.76 -8.08
N GLY A 309 -0.72 14.53 -7.92
CA GLY A 309 0.41 14.22 -7.03
C GLY A 309 1.76 14.50 -7.69
N GLY A 310 2.82 14.62 -6.87
CA GLY A 310 4.21 14.62 -7.28
C GLY A 310 4.94 13.37 -6.79
N VAL A 311 6.08 13.05 -7.40
CA VAL A 311 6.86 11.85 -7.08
C VAL A 311 8.31 12.18 -6.74
N GLY A 312 8.85 11.56 -5.70
CA GLY A 312 10.27 11.55 -5.39
C GLY A 312 10.86 10.18 -5.68
N ILE A 313 12.04 10.14 -6.30
CA ILE A 313 12.67 8.91 -6.76
C ILE A 313 14.18 8.98 -6.50
N ASN A 314 14.72 7.95 -5.87
CA ASN A 314 16.16 7.77 -5.72
C ASN A 314 16.69 6.86 -6.84
N TYR A 315 17.56 7.40 -7.69
CA TYR A 315 18.11 6.73 -8.86
C TYR A 315 19.44 6.03 -8.60
N SER A 316 19.95 6.07 -7.36
CA SER A 316 21.30 5.56 -7.00
C SER A 316 21.48 4.07 -7.18
N LYS A 317 20.39 3.30 -7.33
CA LYS A 317 20.45 1.87 -7.64
C LYS A 317 20.83 1.61 -9.10
N LEU A 318 20.54 2.53 -10.01
CA LEU A 318 20.79 2.35 -11.44
C LEU A 318 22.29 2.36 -11.72
N ARG A 319 22.76 1.46 -12.58
CA ARG A 319 24.17 1.39 -12.96
C ARG A 319 24.64 2.67 -13.68
N PRO A 320 25.92 3.04 -13.56
CA PRO A 320 26.45 4.26 -14.15
C PRO A 320 26.52 4.18 -15.68
N GLU A 321 26.63 5.34 -16.31
CA GLU A 321 26.87 5.47 -17.73
C GLU A 321 28.18 4.76 -18.13
N GLY A 322 28.15 4.04 -19.25
CA GLY A 322 29.30 3.26 -19.72
C GLY A 322 29.42 1.87 -19.13
N ASP A 323 28.64 1.50 -18.09
CA ASP A 323 28.67 0.15 -17.54
C ASP A 323 28.07 -0.90 -18.51
N LEU A 324 28.54 -2.13 -18.41
CA LEU A 324 28.18 -3.22 -19.31
C LEU A 324 26.72 -3.66 -19.14
N VAL A 325 25.99 -3.69 -20.26
CA VAL A 325 24.64 -4.25 -20.35
C VAL A 325 24.74 -5.66 -20.93
N PHE A 326 24.82 -6.66 -20.05
CA PHE A 326 25.03 -8.07 -20.41
C PHE A 326 24.02 -8.64 -21.41
N SER A 327 22.79 -8.11 -21.48
CA SER A 327 21.75 -8.61 -22.38
C SER A 327 21.88 -8.12 -23.82
N THR A 328 22.48 -6.94 -24.05
CA THR A 328 22.62 -6.33 -25.38
C THR A 328 24.06 -6.18 -25.83
N TYR A 329 25.03 -6.54 -24.97
CA TYR A 329 26.47 -6.28 -25.17
C TYR A 329 26.79 -4.79 -25.45
N GLY A 330 25.88 -3.90 -25.07
CA GLY A 330 26.03 -2.45 -25.18
C GLY A 330 26.46 -1.81 -23.87
N VAL A 331 26.55 -0.49 -23.87
CA VAL A 331 26.85 0.34 -22.70
C VAL A 331 25.58 0.95 -22.13
N ALA A 332 25.52 1.08 -20.81
CA ALA A 332 24.41 1.72 -20.11
C ALA A 332 24.43 3.23 -20.33
N SER A 333 23.26 3.86 -20.39
CA SER A 333 23.13 5.32 -20.55
C SER A 333 23.10 6.09 -19.23
N GLY A 334 23.20 5.38 -18.08
CA GLY A 334 23.22 5.97 -16.73
C GLY A 334 21.86 6.48 -16.20
N PRO A 335 21.72 6.69 -14.88
CA PRO A 335 20.53 7.24 -14.22
C PRO A 335 20.00 8.53 -14.82
N VAL A 336 20.87 9.49 -15.16
CA VAL A 336 20.46 10.82 -15.65
C VAL A 336 19.69 10.71 -16.97
N SER A 337 20.06 9.76 -17.83
CA SER A 337 19.33 9.48 -19.07
C SER A 337 17.92 8.94 -18.81
N PHE A 338 17.78 7.99 -17.87
CA PHE A 338 16.48 7.40 -17.52
C PHE A 338 15.52 8.38 -16.83
N MET A 339 16.05 9.35 -16.08
CA MET A 339 15.24 10.44 -15.52
C MET A 339 14.44 11.18 -16.59
N ARG A 340 14.96 11.29 -17.83
CA ARG A 340 14.27 11.94 -18.94
C ARG A 340 12.96 11.26 -19.34
N ILE A 341 12.85 9.96 -19.12
CA ILE A 341 11.60 9.22 -19.41
C ILE A 341 10.50 9.76 -18.52
N ILE A 342 10.77 9.86 -17.22
CA ILE A 342 9.80 10.37 -16.24
C ILE A 342 9.54 11.86 -16.49
N ASP A 343 10.57 12.63 -16.83
CA ASP A 343 10.43 14.05 -17.17
C ASP A 343 9.46 14.25 -18.35
N THR A 344 9.60 13.44 -19.40
CA THR A 344 8.75 13.45 -20.60
C THR A 344 7.32 12.99 -20.26
N VAL A 345 7.17 11.92 -19.47
CA VAL A 345 5.86 11.44 -19.01
C VAL A 345 5.15 12.52 -18.22
N THR A 346 5.84 13.20 -17.31
CA THR A 346 5.30 14.33 -16.57
C THR A 346 4.85 15.42 -17.53
N ASP A 347 5.62 15.73 -18.57
CA ASP A 347 5.23 16.72 -19.58
C ASP A 347 3.97 16.36 -20.35
N VAL A 348 3.84 15.12 -20.83
CA VAL A 348 2.66 14.66 -21.56
C VAL A 348 1.42 14.62 -20.67
N VAL A 349 1.53 14.14 -19.44
CA VAL A 349 0.37 14.02 -18.52
C VAL A 349 -0.12 15.38 -18.02
N LYS A 350 0.68 16.46 -18.11
CA LYS A 350 0.23 17.84 -17.81
C LYS A 350 -1.01 18.25 -18.58
N GLN A 351 -1.23 17.70 -19.78
CA GLN A 351 -2.36 18.08 -20.62
C GLN A 351 -3.73 17.64 -20.06
N GLY A 352 -3.78 16.80 -19.02
CA GLY A 352 -5.03 16.25 -18.47
C GLY A 352 -5.38 16.60 -17.00
N GLY A 353 -4.55 17.36 -16.27
CA GLY A 353 -4.66 17.55 -14.82
C GLY A 353 -4.75 19.00 -14.33
N LYS A 354 -5.34 19.23 -13.14
CA LYS A 354 -5.49 20.58 -12.50
C LYS A 354 -4.15 21.25 -12.11
N ARG A 355 -3.05 20.49 -12.04
CA ARG A 355 -1.71 20.95 -11.64
C ARG A 355 -0.63 20.27 -12.50
N ARG A 356 0.47 20.99 -12.76
CA ARG A 356 1.72 20.42 -13.30
C ARG A 356 2.26 19.35 -12.34
N GLY A 357 2.51 18.13 -12.82
CA GLY A 357 3.25 17.12 -12.06
C GLY A 357 4.65 17.63 -11.72
N ALA A 358 5.16 17.27 -10.55
CA ALA A 358 6.48 17.67 -10.07
C ALA A 358 7.25 16.44 -9.62
N ASN A 359 8.52 16.37 -10.01
CA ASN A 359 9.39 15.26 -9.70
C ASN A 359 10.54 15.73 -8.81
N MET A 360 10.98 14.84 -7.92
CA MET A 360 12.22 14.98 -7.20
C MET A 360 13.12 13.80 -7.57
N GLY A 361 14.30 14.10 -8.12
CA GLY A 361 15.32 13.11 -8.46
C GLY A 361 16.40 13.16 -7.39
N ILE A 362 16.77 12.00 -6.87
CA ILE A 362 17.81 11.89 -5.84
C ILE A 362 18.92 10.98 -6.37
N LEU A 363 20.17 11.39 -6.18
CA LEU A 363 21.34 10.55 -6.40
C LEU A 363 22.28 10.65 -5.19
N GLU A 364 22.75 9.51 -4.71
CA GLU A 364 23.67 9.42 -3.57
C GLU A 364 25.08 9.85 -4.01
N ILE A 365 25.77 10.55 -3.11
CA ILE A 365 27.05 11.22 -3.43
C ILE A 365 28.18 10.27 -3.87
N TRP A 366 28.09 8.98 -3.55
CA TRP A 366 29.06 7.95 -3.98
C TRP A 366 28.82 7.44 -5.41
N HIS A 367 27.71 7.83 -6.06
CA HIS A 367 27.38 7.29 -7.36
C HIS A 367 28.35 7.77 -8.45
N PRO A 368 28.82 6.93 -9.40
CA PRO A 368 29.82 7.36 -10.38
C PRO A 368 29.39 8.49 -11.32
N ASP A 369 28.09 8.59 -11.58
CA ASP A 369 27.47 9.65 -12.41
C ASP A 369 27.10 10.92 -11.62
N ILE A 370 27.61 11.09 -10.40
CA ILE A 370 27.23 12.22 -9.53
C ILE A 370 27.58 13.59 -10.14
N GLU A 371 28.74 13.74 -10.78
CA GLU A 371 29.11 14.99 -11.48
C GLU A 371 28.13 15.28 -12.63
N THR A 372 27.81 14.28 -13.47
CA THR A 372 26.82 14.43 -14.55
C THR A 372 25.45 14.84 -14.01
N PHE A 373 25.05 14.28 -12.86
CA PHE A 373 23.80 14.62 -12.20
C PHE A 373 23.79 16.06 -11.68
N ILE A 374 24.87 16.51 -11.02
CA ILE A 374 25.03 17.88 -10.51
C ILE A 374 24.89 18.92 -11.64
N HIS A 375 25.55 18.68 -12.77
CA HIS A 375 25.57 19.62 -13.91
C HIS A 375 24.39 19.43 -14.88
N SER A 376 23.52 18.45 -14.66
CA SER A 376 22.48 18.06 -15.64
C SER A 376 21.52 19.19 -16.03
N LYS A 377 21.25 20.14 -15.12
CA LYS A 377 20.34 21.28 -15.34
C LYS A 377 21.03 22.56 -15.84
N GLU A 378 22.34 22.55 -16.05
CA GLU A 378 23.02 23.66 -16.75
C GLU A 378 22.66 23.68 -18.24
N LYS A 379 22.15 22.56 -18.77
CA LYS A 379 21.64 22.45 -20.13
C LYS A 379 20.17 22.88 -20.21
N GLU A 380 19.86 23.81 -21.11
CA GLU A 380 18.47 24.21 -21.39
C GLU A 380 17.60 23.03 -21.84
N ASN A 381 16.32 23.01 -21.44
CA ASN A 381 15.34 21.98 -21.73
C ASN A 381 15.71 20.55 -21.25
N PHE A 382 16.54 20.44 -20.21
CA PHE A 382 16.91 19.14 -19.63
C PHE A 382 16.40 19.02 -18.19
N LEU A 383 15.55 18.02 -17.92
CA LEU A 383 14.99 17.74 -16.59
C LEU A 383 14.22 18.92 -15.96
N GLU A 384 13.45 19.66 -16.76
CA GLU A 384 12.72 20.84 -16.30
C GLU A 384 11.61 20.53 -15.29
N ASN A 385 11.11 19.29 -15.27
CA ASN A 385 10.06 18.87 -14.34
C ASN A 385 10.62 18.19 -13.09
N PHE A 386 11.94 18.18 -12.97
CA PHE A 386 12.66 17.69 -11.80
C PHE A 386 13.25 18.84 -10.99
N ASN A 387 13.06 18.76 -9.69
CA ASN A 387 14.07 19.21 -8.74
C ASN A 387 15.04 18.05 -8.51
N ILE A 388 16.33 18.32 -8.49
CA ILE A 388 17.34 17.28 -8.26
C ILE A 388 18.02 17.52 -6.92
N SER A 389 18.41 16.45 -6.23
CA SER A 389 19.08 16.58 -4.94
C SER A 389 20.15 15.52 -4.74
N VAL A 390 21.30 15.95 -4.26
CA VAL A 390 22.39 15.05 -3.87
C VAL A 390 22.14 14.55 -2.46
N LEU A 391 22.11 13.23 -2.29
CA LEU A 391 22.00 12.59 -0.98
C LEU A 391 23.39 12.28 -0.44
N ILE A 392 23.85 13.12 0.49
CA ILE A 392 25.16 13.01 1.13
C ILE A 392 25.10 11.93 2.21
N THR A 393 25.98 10.93 2.08
CA THR A 393 26.07 9.83 3.02
C THR A 393 27.02 10.18 4.18
N PRO A 394 26.85 9.56 5.37
CA PRO A 394 27.72 9.85 6.52
C PRO A 394 29.20 9.57 6.23
N GLU A 395 29.50 8.59 5.37
CA GLU A 395 30.86 8.23 4.99
C GLU A 395 31.61 9.39 4.30
N PHE A 396 30.90 10.23 3.53
CA PHE A 396 31.49 11.33 2.76
C PHE A 396 32.27 12.32 3.65
N TRP A 397 31.71 12.67 4.82
CA TRP A 397 32.31 13.64 5.73
C TRP A 397 33.68 13.22 6.24
N ARG A 398 33.89 11.91 6.47
CA ARG A 398 35.19 11.39 6.89
C ARG A 398 36.26 11.66 5.82
N TYR A 399 35.95 11.44 4.54
CA TYR A 399 36.92 11.70 3.45
C TYR A 399 37.15 13.20 3.26
N TYR A 400 36.11 14.01 3.43
CA TYR A 400 36.21 15.47 3.38
C TYR A 400 37.13 16.02 4.47
N GLU A 401 36.93 15.62 5.73
CA GLU A 401 37.75 16.06 6.87
C GLU A 401 39.19 15.57 6.79
N GLU A 402 39.39 14.30 6.39
CA GLU A 402 40.72 13.69 6.25
C GLU A 402 41.45 14.13 4.95
N LYS A 403 40.80 14.93 4.09
CA LYS A 403 41.32 15.35 2.77
C LYS A 403 41.79 14.18 1.91
N LYS A 404 41.03 13.08 1.93
CA LYS A 404 41.34 11.87 1.16
C LYS A 404 40.46 11.78 -0.09
N PRO A 405 40.96 11.18 -1.19
CA PRO A 405 40.13 10.90 -2.35
C PRO A 405 38.91 10.04 -1.98
N TYR A 406 37.72 10.52 -2.31
CA TYR A 406 36.44 9.86 -2.05
C TYR A 406 36.15 8.81 -3.14
N PRO A 407 35.89 7.54 -2.79
CA PRO A 407 35.61 6.49 -3.76
C PRO A 407 34.17 6.57 -4.30
N LEU A 408 34.02 6.74 -5.61
CA LEU A 408 32.76 6.54 -6.31
C LEU A 408 32.59 5.05 -6.63
N LYS A 409 31.45 4.46 -6.26
CA LYS A 409 31.26 3.00 -6.26
C LYS A 409 30.17 2.59 -7.24
N ASN A 410 30.42 1.56 -8.06
CA ASN A 410 29.38 1.00 -8.91
C ASN A 410 28.32 0.31 -8.03
N PRO A 411 27.02 0.68 -8.12
CA PRO A 411 25.96 0.12 -7.27
C PRO A 411 25.75 -1.38 -7.45
N ARG A 412 26.21 -1.99 -8.55
CA ARG A 412 25.99 -3.41 -8.85
C ARG A 412 26.91 -4.36 -8.10
N ASP A 413 28.18 -4.02 -8.01
CA ASP A 413 29.23 -4.88 -7.47
C ASP A 413 30.00 -4.22 -6.30
N GLY A 414 29.75 -2.94 -6.03
CA GLY A 414 30.42 -2.17 -4.99
C GLY A 414 31.87 -1.81 -5.33
N THR A 415 32.34 -2.10 -6.55
CA THR A 415 33.70 -1.79 -6.97
C THR A 415 33.92 -0.29 -7.05
N VAL A 416 35.13 0.15 -6.73
CA VAL A 416 35.50 1.55 -6.88
C VAL A 416 35.67 1.84 -8.36
N TRP A 417 34.75 2.64 -8.92
CA TRP A 417 34.76 3.04 -10.32
C TRP A 417 35.89 4.05 -10.58
N ARG A 418 35.99 5.05 -9.70
CA ARG A 418 37.08 6.03 -9.63
C ARG A 418 37.03 6.76 -8.30
N THR A 419 38.06 7.55 -8.01
CA THR A 419 38.07 8.45 -6.85
C THR A 419 37.94 9.91 -7.26
N ILE A 420 37.37 10.74 -6.39
CA ILE A 420 37.21 12.18 -6.60
C ILE A 420 37.65 12.97 -5.37
N ASP A 421 38.10 14.21 -5.55
CA ASP A 421 38.35 15.11 -4.42
C ASP A 421 37.02 15.55 -3.78
N PRO A 422 36.76 15.20 -2.50
CA PRO A 422 35.52 15.57 -1.83
C PRO A 422 35.35 17.09 -1.66
N GLU A 423 36.43 17.87 -1.52
CA GLU A 423 36.33 19.33 -1.38
C GLU A 423 35.87 19.97 -2.69
N ARG A 424 36.46 19.52 -3.80
CA ARG A 424 36.04 19.91 -5.15
C ARG A 424 34.58 19.52 -5.42
N LEU A 425 34.20 18.26 -5.15
CA LEU A 425 32.84 17.79 -5.40
C LEU A 425 31.80 18.59 -4.59
N PHE A 426 32.08 18.89 -3.32
CA PHE A 426 31.19 19.69 -2.50
C PHE A 426 31.07 21.15 -3.00
N ARG A 427 32.17 21.72 -3.49
CA ARG A 427 32.18 23.04 -4.14
C ARG A 427 31.35 23.04 -5.43
N GLU A 428 31.49 22.01 -6.27
CA GLU A 428 30.71 21.88 -7.51
C GLU A 428 29.21 21.82 -7.24
N ILE A 429 28.78 21.08 -6.20
CA ILE A 429 27.38 21.06 -5.74
C ILE A 429 26.91 22.48 -5.40
N ALA A 430 27.70 23.23 -4.63
CA ALA A 430 27.34 24.59 -4.20
C ALA A 430 27.29 25.58 -5.37
N GLU A 431 28.25 25.49 -6.31
CA GLU A 431 28.30 26.36 -7.49
C GLU A 431 27.15 26.08 -8.47
N ALA A 432 26.84 24.81 -8.73
CA ALA A 432 25.70 24.42 -9.56
C ALA A 432 24.37 24.90 -8.94
N ALA A 433 24.21 24.73 -7.62
CA ALA A 433 23.04 25.21 -6.89
C ALA A 433 22.91 26.74 -6.94
N TRP A 434 24.03 27.47 -6.86
CA TRP A 434 24.02 28.93 -7.03
C TRP A 434 23.60 29.36 -8.45
N ARG A 435 24.05 28.64 -9.49
CA ARG A 435 23.73 28.95 -10.89
C ARG A 435 22.30 28.60 -11.29
N THR A 436 21.83 27.42 -10.90
CA THR A 436 20.59 26.82 -11.44
C THR A 436 19.49 26.60 -10.40
N ALA A 437 19.75 26.92 -9.13
CA ALA A 437 18.93 26.54 -7.96
C ALA A 437 18.86 25.01 -7.69
N ASP A 438 19.66 24.20 -8.40
CA ASP A 438 19.77 22.76 -8.26
C ASP A 438 21.26 22.33 -8.40
N PRO A 439 21.68 21.19 -7.79
CA PRO A 439 20.88 20.31 -6.95
C PRO A 439 20.72 20.83 -5.51
N GLY A 440 19.59 20.52 -4.90
CA GLY A 440 19.45 20.55 -3.45
C GLY A 440 20.35 19.51 -2.76
N VAL A 441 20.44 19.57 -1.43
CA VAL A 441 21.24 18.63 -0.64
C VAL A 441 20.38 17.95 0.42
N LEU A 442 20.50 16.64 0.52
CA LEU A 442 19.90 15.82 1.56
C LEU A 442 21.00 15.17 2.40
N PHE A 443 20.88 15.25 3.72
CA PHE A 443 21.87 14.70 4.65
C PHE A 443 21.33 13.40 5.25
N LEU A 444 21.82 12.25 4.75
CA LEU A 444 21.29 10.92 5.10
C LEU A 444 21.47 10.60 6.59
N ASP A 445 22.56 11.07 7.18
CA ASP A 445 22.84 11.04 8.61
C ASP A 445 21.77 11.78 9.41
N ASN A 446 21.47 13.03 9.08
CA ASN A 446 20.48 13.84 9.81
C ASN A 446 19.06 13.28 9.64
N ILE A 447 18.68 12.88 8.42
CA ILE A 447 17.39 12.25 8.14
C ILE A 447 17.19 11.04 9.06
N ASN A 448 18.21 10.19 9.17
CA ASN A 448 18.10 8.96 9.94
C ASN A 448 18.42 9.12 11.43
N LYS A 449 19.10 10.20 11.84
CA LYS A 449 19.29 10.56 13.25
C LYS A 449 17.95 10.92 13.91
N HIS A 450 17.07 11.60 13.18
CA HIS A 450 15.75 12.01 13.67
C HIS A 450 14.62 11.09 13.21
N ASN A 451 14.95 9.99 12.53
CA ASN A 451 13.98 9.00 12.12
C ASN A 451 13.50 8.21 13.35
N ILE A 452 12.38 8.66 13.91
CA ILE A 452 11.69 8.01 15.05
C ILE A 452 11.29 6.56 14.75
N PHE A 453 11.24 6.18 13.46
CA PHE A 453 10.98 4.82 13.03
C PHE A 453 12.26 4.02 12.73
N LYS A 454 13.46 4.59 12.90
CA LYS A 454 14.72 3.91 12.52
C LYS A 454 14.90 2.57 13.22
N SER A 455 14.57 2.48 14.50
CA SER A 455 14.68 1.23 15.27
C SER A 455 13.75 0.12 14.76
N PHE A 456 12.64 0.47 14.09
CA PHE A 456 11.61 -0.49 13.65
C PHE A 456 11.55 -0.68 12.13
N LEU A 457 11.71 0.41 11.38
CA LEU A 457 11.61 0.53 9.93
C LEU A 457 12.95 0.91 9.27
N GLY A 458 14.07 0.91 10.02
CA GLY A 458 15.45 1.21 9.57
C GLY A 458 15.61 2.52 8.82
N ASP A 459 16.70 2.63 8.07
CA ASP A 459 17.00 3.86 7.34
C ASP A 459 15.93 4.13 6.27
N ILE A 460 15.43 5.37 6.24
CA ILE A 460 14.56 5.83 5.17
C ILE A 460 15.42 5.98 3.91
N ARG A 461 15.20 5.06 2.96
CA ARG A 461 15.84 5.03 1.63
C ARG A 461 14.82 4.90 0.47
N SER A 462 13.71 4.16 0.68
CA SER A 462 12.47 4.02 -0.16
C SER A 462 11.45 3.07 0.55
N THR A 463 10.29 2.68 -0.04
CA THR A 463 9.26 1.77 0.59
C THR A 463 8.60 0.78 -0.41
N ASN A 464 8.19 -0.44 0.03
CA ASN A 464 7.71 -1.57 -0.81
C ASN A 464 6.55 -2.44 -0.18
N PRO A 465 5.91 -3.41 -0.92
CA PRO A 465 4.73 -4.19 -0.47
C PRO A 465 5.01 -5.54 0.28
N CYS A 466 3.97 -6.10 0.92
CA CYS A 466 4.06 -7.13 2.00
C CYS A 466 3.56 -8.56 1.62
N ILE A 467 3.98 -9.58 2.39
CA ILE A 467 3.55 -11.01 2.32
C ILE A 467 3.09 -11.48 3.73
N ALA A 468 2.21 -12.51 3.81
CA ALA A 468 1.72 -13.07 5.08
C ALA A 468 2.79 -13.89 5.85
N GLY A 469 2.79 -13.79 7.19
CA GLY A 469 3.84 -14.35 8.04
C GLY A 469 3.90 -15.89 8.15
N ASP A 470 2.83 -16.60 7.83
CA ASP A 470 2.76 -18.07 7.85
C ASP A 470 3.35 -18.72 6.59
N MET A 471 3.55 -17.93 5.54
CA MET A 471 4.13 -18.40 4.28
C MET A 471 5.62 -18.72 4.41
N ARG A 472 6.05 -19.77 3.71
CA ARG A 472 7.46 -20.19 3.65
C ARG A 472 8.17 -19.56 2.47
N ILE A 473 9.41 -19.17 2.68
CA ILE A 473 10.32 -18.71 1.64
C ILE A 473 11.59 -19.56 1.67
N PRO A 474 12.16 -19.93 0.51
CA PRO A 474 13.45 -20.61 0.46
C PRO A 474 14.58 -19.66 0.85
N THR A 475 15.49 -20.13 1.69
CA THR A 475 16.66 -19.41 2.20
C THR A 475 17.89 -20.30 2.18
N SER A 476 19.07 -19.74 2.46
CA SER A 476 20.31 -20.51 2.71
C SER A 476 20.22 -21.46 3.92
N THR A 477 19.17 -21.32 4.74
CA THR A 477 18.93 -22.17 5.92
C THR A 477 17.74 -23.12 5.75
N GLY A 478 17.24 -23.26 4.53
CA GLY A 478 16.07 -24.07 4.19
C GLY A 478 14.80 -23.25 3.99
N LEU A 479 13.65 -23.91 3.98
CA LEU A 479 12.34 -23.28 3.88
C LEU A 479 11.91 -22.79 5.27
N ILE A 480 11.89 -21.47 5.48
CA ILE A 480 11.50 -20.88 6.77
C ILE A 480 10.26 -20.02 6.63
N LYS A 481 9.48 -19.90 7.72
CA LYS A 481 8.33 -19.00 7.78
C LYS A 481 8.80 -17.55 7.72
N LEU A 482 8.04 -16.67 7.07
CA LEU A 482 8.31 -15.23 7.07
C LEU A 482 8.29 -14.62 8.48
N SER A 483 7.44 -15.13 9.38
CA SER A 483 7.43 -14.74 10.79
C SER A 483 8.73 -15.12 11.52
N GLU A 484 9.33 -16.26 11.17
CA GLU A 484 10.61 -16.69 11.69
C GLU A 484 11.76 -15.90 11.08
N LEU A 485 11.74 -15.66 9.76
CA LEU A 485 12.70 -14.79 9.07
C LEU A 485 12.75 -13.41 9.73
N HIS A 486 11.58 -12.85 10.08
CA HIS A 486 11.50 -11.60 10.84
C HIS A 486 12.15 -11.70 12.22
N SER A 487 11.84 -12.75 13.00
CA SER A 487 12.46 -12.96 14.32
C SER A 487 13.99 -13.11 14.24
N LEU A 488 14.50 -13.82 13.22
CA LEU A 488 15.94 -13.98 12.99
C LEU A 488 16.59 -12.65 12.59
N TYR A 489 15.92 -11.87 11.73
CA TYR A 489 16.36 -10.55 11.31
C TYR A 489 16.44 -9.58 12.50
N CYS A 490 15.41 -9.54 13.35
CA CYS A 490 15.40 -8.74 14.58
C CYS A 490 16.47 -9.16 15.59
N SER A 491 16.94 -10.41 15.52
CA SER A 491 18.03 -10.92 16.36
C SER A 491 19.42 -10.57 15.81
N GLY A 492 19.51 -9.77 14.75
CA GLY A 492 20.77 -9.31 14.16
C GLY A 492 21.50 -10.35 13.30
N LYS A 493 20.81 -11.42 12.86
CA LYS A 493 21.42 -12.41 11.96
C LYS A 493 21.44 -11.91 10.53
N ASP A 494 22.54 -12.16 9.83
CA ASP A 494 22.65 -11.99 8.39
C ASP A 494 21.85 -13.09 7.68
N LEU A 495 21.03 -12.72 6.69
CA LEU A 495 20.01 -13.57 6.09
C LEU A 495 20.03 -13.45 4.58
N ASP A 496 19.79 -14.57 3.90
CA ASP A 496 19.66 -14.64 2.45
C ASP A 496 18.37 -15.36 2.06
N ILE A 497 17.73 -14.91 0.99
CA ILE A 497 16.55 -15.53 0.37
C ILE A 497 16.87 -16.01 -1.03
N LEU A 498 16.17 -17.04 -1.50
CA LEU A 498 16.24 -17.47 -2.90
C LEU A 498 15.09 -16.86 -3.69
N SER A 499 15.43 -16.29 -4.84
CA SER A 499 14.48 -15.74 -5.80
C SER A 499 14.66 -16.40 -7.17
N ASP A 500 13.58 -16.62 -7.89
CA ASP A 500 13.62 -17.10 -9.27
C ASP A 500 14.28 -16.07 -10.20
N ASN A 501 15.16 -16.52 -11.09
CA ASN A 501 15.89 -15.64 -12.00
C ASN A 501 14.96 -14.93 -12.99
N ARG A 502 13.79 -15.51 -13.29
CA ARG A 502 12.75 -14.91 -14.16
C ARG A 502 12.07 -13.71 -13.52
N ALA A 503 12.15 -13.57 -12.20
CA ALA A 503 11.63 -12.39 -11.50
C ALA A 503 12.33 -11.08 -11.95
N LEU A 504 13.50 -11.18 -12.59
CA LEU A 504 14.33 -10.04 -13.00
C LEU A 504 14.46 -9.88 -14.53
N GLN A 505 13.81 -10.71 -15.33
CA GLN A 505 13.90 -10.66 -16.80
C GLN A 505 12.51 -10.64 -17.42
N ASN A 506 12.21 -9.60 -18.19
CA ASN A 506 10.91 -9.42 -18.83
C ASN A 506 11.05 -8.97 -20.29
N ASN A 507 11.21 -9.94 -21.19
CA ASN A 507 11.16 -9.71 -22.64
C ASN A 507 9.73 -9.96 -23.15
N ILE A 508 9.26 -9.13 -24.09
CA ILE A 508 7.93 -9.22 -24.69
C ILE A 508 8.07 -9.62 -26.16
N ILE A 509 7.34 -10.65 -26.58
CA ILE A 509 7.21 -11.09 -27.97
C ILE A 509 5.77 -10.82 -28.43
N ILE A 510 5.64 -10.21 -29.61
CA ILE A 510 4.35 -10.03 -30.29
C ILE A 510 4.18 -11.17 -31.30
N THR A 511 3.18 -12.02 -31.11
CA THR A 511 2.87 -13.07 -32.09
C THR A 511 2.18 -12.51 -33.33
N SER A 512 2.20 -13.26 -34.44
CA SER A 512 1.50 -12.92 -35.69
C SER A 512 -0.02 -12.76 -35.55
N THR A 513 -0.60 -13.19 -34.42
CA THR A 513 -2.00 -13.01 -34.04
C THR A 513 -2.26 -11.77 -33.17
N GLY A 514 -1.25 -10.94 -32.90
CA GLY A 514 -1.35 -9.74 -32.07
C GLY A 514 -1.35 -10.03 -30.55
N VAL A 515 -1.05 -11.25 -30.13
CA VAL A 515 -0.98 -11.62 -28.71
C VAL A 515 0.41 -11.30 -28.17
N LEU A 516 0.47 -10.46 -27.13
CA LEU A 516 1.68 -10.18 -26.37
C LEU A 516 1.98 -11.37 -25.45
N LEU A 517 3.00 -12.17 -25.79
CA LEU A 517 3.53 -13.24 -24.95
C LEU A 517 4.86 -12.80 -24.34
N ARG A 518 5.02 -12.90 -23.02
CA ARG A 518 6.33 -12.68 -22.38
C ARG A 518 7.15 -13.96 -22.45
N GLU A 519 8.40 -13.83 -22.88
CA GLU A 519 9.36 -14.93 -22.91
C GLU A 519 10.29 -14.81 -21.70
N TYR A 520 10.38 -15.89 -20.92
CA TYR A 520 11.20 -15.97 -19.72
C TYR A 520 12.46 -16.78 -20.03
N ASN A 521 13.52 -16.08 -20.48
CA ASN A 521 14.73 -16.72 -21.02
C ASN A 521 15.75 -17.14 -19.95
N ALA A 522 15.53 -16.73 -18.69
CA ALA A 522 16.24 -17.27 -17.54
C ALA A 522 15.50 -18.47 -16.94
N SER A 523 16.26 -19.44 -16.43
CA SER A 523 15.75 -20.50 -15.56
C SER A 523 16.62 -20.59 -14.31
N GLY A 524 16.11 -21.25 -13.28
CA GLY A 524 16.81 -21.40 -12.01
C GLY A 524 16.51 -20.29 -11.01
N VAL A 525 17.17 -20.38 -9.86
CA VAL A 525 17.03 -19.45 -8.73
C VAL A 525 18.41 -19.00 -8.28
N SER A 526 18.48 -17.82 -7.68
CA SER A 526 19.72 -17.26 -7.11
C SER A 526 19.50 -16.85 -5.66
N LEU A 527 20.54 -17.06 -4.85
CA LEU A 527 20.58 -16.61 -3.47
C LEU A 527 20.83 -15.09 -3.44
N ARG A 528 20.08 -14.36 -2.61
CA ARG A 528 20.14 -12.90 -2.51
C ARG A 528 20.10 -12.47 -1.06
N LYS A 529 20.94 -11.50 -0.71
CA LYS A 529 20.97 -10.88 0.61
C LYS A 529 19.64 -10.23 0.95
N VAL A 530 19.15 -10.48 2.16
CA VAL A 530 17.95 -9.82 2.69
C VAL A 530 18.33 -8.40 3.10
N ALA A 531 17.87 -7.42 2.32
CA ALA A 531 18.08 -6.02 2.66
C ALA A 531 17.36 -5.61 3.95
N LYS A 532 16.15 -6.14 4.17
CA LYS A 532 15.30 -5.81 5.33
C LYS A 532 14.14 -6.78 5.49
N VAL A 533 13.70 -7.02 6.74
CA VAL A 533 12.41 -7.68 7.03
C VAL A 533 11.57 -6.78 7.93
N VAL A 534 10.32 -6.50 7.56
CA VAL A 534 9.43 -5.58 8.28
C VAL A 534 8.11 -6.27 8.61
N LYS A 535 7.70 -6.25 9.89
CA LYS A 535 6.37 -6.67 10.31
C LYS A 535 5.37 -5.53 10.13
N THR A 536 4.47 -5.66 9.16
CA THR A 536 3.51 -4.62 8.78
C THR A 536 2.13 -4.72 9.46
N GLY A 537 2.01 -5.50 10.53
CA GLY A 537 0.76 -5.71 11.27
C GLY A 537 -0.12 -6.86 10.75
N ILE A 538 -1.32 -6.97 11.29
CA ILE A 538 -2.37 -7.92 10.87
C ILE A 538 -3.20 -7.23 9.77
N LYS A 539 -3.38 -7.88 8.62
CA LYS A 539 -4.10 -7.33 7.46
C LYS A 539 -4.97 -8.41 6.81
N PRO A 540 -6.05 -8.04 6.10
CA PRO A 540 -6.76 -8.95 5.22
C PRO A 540 -5.81 -9.54 4.16
N VAL A 541 -5.83 -10.87 4.04
CA VAL A 541 -5.04 -11.61 3.05
C VAL A 541 -5.95 -12.41 2.14
N TYR A 542 -5.60 -12.45 0.86
CA TYR A 542 -6.27 -13.24 -0.15
C TYR A 542 -5.54 -14.55 -0.31
N ARG A 543 -6.29 -15.64 -0.44
CA ARG A 543 -5.76 -16.98 -0.77
C ARG A 543 -5.89 -17.21 -2.27
N VAL A 544 -4.77 -17.32 -2.96
CA VAL A 544 -4.71 -17.75 -4.36
C VAL A 544 -4.42 -19.24 -4.38
N VAL A 545 -5.26 -20.01 -5.06
CA VAL A 545 -5.10 -21.45 -5.24
C VAL A 545 -4.99 -21.71 -6.74
N THR A 546 -3.89 -22.34 -7.16
CA THR A 546 -3.70 -22.74 -8.56
C THR A 546 -4.39 -24.07 -8.85
N GLU A 547 -4.70 -24.34 -10.12
CA GLU A 547 -5.23 -25.64 -10.56
C GLU A 547 -4.29 -26.82 -10.25
N HIS A 548 -2.99 -26.54 -10.07
CA HIS A 548 -2.00 -27.55 -9.70
C HIS A 548 -1.90 -27.76 -8.17
N GLY A 549 -2.65 -27.01 -7.37
CA GLY A 549 -2.73 -27.16 -5.91
C GLY A 549 -1.79 -26.25 -5.11
N TYR A 550 -0.93 -25.45 -5.76
CA TYR A 550 -0.09 -24.46 -5.09
C TYR A 550 -0.94 -23.34 -4.49
N ILE A 551 -0.57 -22.91 -3.28
CA ILE A 551 -1.26 -21.87 -2.52
C ILE A 551 -0.33 -20.71 -2.22
N LEU A 552 -0.84 -19.49 -2.41
CA LEU A 552 -0.23 -18.25 -1.94
C LEU A 552 -1.25 -17.47 -1.09
N LYS A 553 -0.84 -17.02 0.10
CA LYS A 553 -1.60 -16.05 0.90
C LYS A 553 -0.84 -14.74 0.94
N ALA A 554 -1.45 -13.68 0.43
CA ALA A 554 -0.83 -12.37 0.40
C ALA A 554 -1.85 -11.23 0.43
N THR A 555 -1.39 -10.01 0.71
CA THR A 555 -2.25 -8.82 0.69
C THR A 555 -2.74 -8.49 -0.72
N ARG A 556 -3.82 -7.72 -0.80
CA ARG A 556 -4.48 -7.32 -2.05
C ARG A 556 -3.53 -6.76 -3.13
N ASP A 557 -2.50 -6.02 -2.71
CA ASP A 557 -1.57 -5.35 -3.61
C ASP A 557 -0.29 -6.14 -3.89
N HIS A 558 -0.16 -7.36 -3.35
CA HIS A 558 1.03 -8.20 -3.54
C HIS A 558 1.22 -8.52 -5.02
N LEU A 559 2.41 -8.25 -5.56
CA LEU A 559 2.74 -8.50 -6.96
C LEU A 559 3.09 -9.97 -7.16
N ILE A 560 2.42 -10.61 -8.12
CA ILE A 560 2.62 -12.00 -8.49
C ILE A 560 3.07 -12.02 -9.95
N LEU A 561 4.13 -12.76 -10.25
CA LEU A 561 4.61 -12.90 -11.61
C LEU A 561 3.67 -13.84 -12.39
N THR A 562 3.10 -13.33 -13.49
CA THR A 562 2.16 -14.05 -14.37
C THR A 562 2.67 -14.05 -15.80
N GLU A 563 2.05 -14.78 -16.72
CA GLU A 563 2.37 -14.65 -18.17
C GLU A 563 2.22 -13.20 -18.71
N ARG A 564 1.43 -12.35 -18.04
CA ARG A 564 1.25 -10.93 -18.39
C ARG A 564 2.25 -9.99 -17.67
N GLY A 565 3.17 -10.56 -16.89
CA GLY A 565 4.12 -9.83 -16.04
C GLY A 565 3.66 -9.70 -14.58
N TRP A 566 4.34 -8.83 -13.82
CA TRP A 566 4.03 -8.52 -12.43
C TRP A 566 2.61 -7.97 -12.29
N THR A 567 1.74 -8.80 -11.72
CA THR A 567 0.32 -8.50 -11.58
C THR A 567 -0.02 -8.42 -10.09
N PRO A 568 -0.50 -7.28 -9.58
CA PRO A 568 -1.06 -7.21 -8.23
C PRO A 568 -2.16 -8.24 -8.04
N LEU A 569 -2.22 -8.89 -6.88
CA LEU A 569 -3.18 -9.96 -6.58
C LEU A 569 -4.62 -9.54 -6.89
N LYS A 570 -5.00 -8.30 -6.56
CA LYS A 570 -6.32 -7.72 -6.89
C LYS A 570 -6.70 -7.67 -8.37
N LYS A 571 -5.72 -7.83 -9.27
CA LYS A 571 -5.91 -7.84 -10.72
C LYS A 571 -5.85 -9.25 -11.29
N LEU A 572 -5.57 -10.28 -10.48
CA LEU A 572 -5.66 -11.66 -10.92
C LEU A 572 -7.09 -12.04 -11.25
N ARG A 573 -7.24 -12.85 -12.30
CA ARG A 573 -8.48 -13.42 -12.79
C ARG A 573 -8.36 -14.94 -12.79
N ILE A 574 -9.48 -15.63 -12.62
CA ILE A 574 -9.52 -17.09 -12.78
C ILE A 574 -9.05 -17.44 -14.20
N GLY A 575 -8.11 -18.38 -14.30
CA GLY A 575 -7.46 -18.76 -15.56
C GLY A 575 -6.10 -18.10 -15.81
N ASP A 576 -5.70 -17.10 -15.01
CA ASP A 576 -4.35 -16.53 -15.10
C ASP A 576 -3.28 -17.58 -14.73
N ARG A 577 -2.24 -17.67 -15.56
CA ARG A 577 -1.09 -18.54 -15.30
C ARG A 577 -0.03 -17.83 -14.48
N LEU A 578 0.28 -18.42 -13.33
CA LEU A 578 1.28 -17.90 -12.38
C LEU A 578 2.62 -18.59 -12.63
N ILE A 579 3.71 -17.83 -12.49
CA ILE A 579 5.06 -18.36 -12.58
C ILE A 579 5.47 -18.90 -11.20
N ILE A 580 5.69 -20.22 -11.12
CA ILE A 580 6.23 -20.91 -9.94
C ILE A 580 7.73 -21.15 -10.11
N GLN A 581 8.47 -21.35 -9.03
CA GLN A 581 9.93 -21.59 -9.01
C GLN A 581 10.41 -22.56 -10.12
N SER A 582 11.40 -22.15 -10.92
CA SER A 582 11.98 -22.90 -12.05
C SER A 582 13.23 -23.69 -11.70
N GLY A 583 13.76 -23.49 -10.50
CA GLY A 583 15.02 -24.09 -10.07
C GLY A 583 14.90 -24.89 -8.78
N GLU A 584 16.00 -25.52 -8.43
CA GLU A 584 16.20 -26.11 -7.11
C GLU A 584 16.39 -24.98 -6.08
N GLY A 585 15.61 -24.99 -5.02
CA GLY A 585 15.58 -23.97 -3.99
C GLY A 585 16.66 -24.13 -2.93
N GLY A 586 16.33 -23.74 -1.70
CA GLY A 586 17.29 -23.56 -0.62
C GLY A 586 17.21 -24.68 0.39
N PHE A 587 18.37 -25.21 0.78
CA PHE A 587 18.47 -26.25 1.80
C PHE A 587 19.25 -25.73 2.99
N GLY A 588 18.86 -26.18 4.18
CA GLY A 588 19.60 -25.84 5.39
C GLY A 588 20.79 -26.74 5.61
N ASN A 589 21.23 -26.83 6.86
CA ASN A 589 22.40 -27.62 7.27
C ASN A 589 22.06 -28.71 8.30
N ILE A 590 20.78 -28.93 8.59
CA ILE A 590 20.31 -29.78 9.69
C ILE A 590 20.02 -31.22 9.21
N GLY A 591 20.24 -32.20 10.10
CA GLY A 591 19.84 -33.61 9.92
C GLY A 591 20.75 -34.38 8.97
N SER A 592 20.35 -35.53 8.45
CA SER A 592 21.13 -36.37 7.50
C SER A 592 20.17 -37.13 6.57
N GLU A 593 20.67 -37.77 5.49
CA GLU A 593 19.82 -38.59 4.61
C GLU A 593 19.11 -39.70 5.40
N GLY A 594 19.85 -40.41 6.26
CA GLY A 594 19.29 -41.45 7.12
C GLY A 594 18.24 -40.91 8.07
N LEU A 595 18.45 -39.73 8.65
CA LEU A 595 17.43 -39.12 9.53
C LEU A 595 16.18 -38.77 8.73
N GLY A 596 16.35 -38.22 7.53
CA GLY A 596 15.26 -37.99 6.59
C GLY A 596 14.46 -39.26 6.34
N ARG A 597 15.13 -40.37 6.02
CA ARG A 597 14.48 -41.67 5.78
C ARG A 597 13.69 -42.17 6.98
N ILE A 598 14.26 -42.08 8.18
CA ILE A 598 13.59 -42.48 9.43
C ILE A 598 12.30 -41.65 9.62
N LEU A 599 12.38 -40.33 9.46
CA LEU A 599 11.24 -39.43 9.62
C LEU A 599 10.18 -39.66 8.53
N GLY A 600 10.59 -39.77 7.27
CA GLY A 600 9.69 -40.00 6.14
C GLY A 600 8.95 -41.32 6.25
N TRP A 601 9.63 -42.38 6.69
CA TRP A 601 9.00 -43.68 6.89
C TRP A 601 8.04 -43.67 8.09
N PHE A 602 8.42 -43.00 9.17
CA PHE A 602 7.56 -42.86 10.35
C PHE A 602 6.25 -42.12 10.02
N ILE A 603 6.34 -41.00 9.30
CA ILE A 603 5.15 -40.23 8.88
C ILE A 603 4.24 -41.10 8.01
N SER A 604 4.82 -41.90 7.11
CA SER A 604 4.07 -42.82 6.24
C SER A 604 3.40 -43.97 7.00
N ASP A 605 4.19 -44.83 7.66
CA ASP A 605 3.77 -46.14 8.20
C ASP A 605 4.23 -46.37 9.65
N GLY A 606 4.48 -45.29 10.38
CA GLY A 606 4.79 -45.31 11.80
C GLY A 606 3.56 -45.19 12.70
N SER A 607 3.73 -45.58 13.95
CA SER A 607 2.80 -45.30 15.04
C SER A 607 3.55 -45.07 16.35
N ILE A 608 2.97 -44.20 17.17
CA ILE A 608 3.37 -44.01 18.57
C ILE A 608 2.25 -44.57 19.44
N SER A 609 2.58 -45.55 20.28
CA SER A 609 1.68 -46.11 21.30
C SER A 609 2.51 -46.41 22.55
N GLU A 610 1.93 -46.39 23.75
CA GLU A 610 2.57 -46.91 24.99
C GLU A 610 4.09 -46.60 25.15
N ASN A 611 4.50 -45.35 24.96
CA ASN A 611 5.92 -44.92 25.04
C ASN A 611 6.89 -45.68 24.11
N ARG A 612 6.40 -46.17 22.96
CA ARG A 612 7.23 -46.80 21.91
C ARG A 612 6.86 -46.28 20.53
N VAL A 613 7.89 -46.17 19.69
CA VAL A 613 7.75 -45.91 18.25
C VAL A 613 7.76 -47.25 17.55
N THR A 614 6.77 -47.49 16.69
CA THR A 614 6.71 -48.66 15.81
C THR A 614 6.66 -48.22 14.36
N MET A 615 7.45 -48.84 13.50
CA MET A 615 7.43 -48.62 12.05
C MET A 615 7.11 -49.93 11.36
N TRP A 616 6.12 -49.91 10.48
CA TRP A 616 5.69 -51.08 9.72
C TRP A 616 6.20 -51.03 8.28
N PHE A 617 6.44 -52.21 7.70
CA PHE A 617 6.98 -52.41 6.35
C PHE A 617 6.11 -53.45 5.63
N TYR A 618 4.99 -53.00 5.05
CA TYR A 618 4.00 -53.85 4.38
C TYR A 618 4.38 -54.15 2.93
N HIS A 619 4.39 -55.42 2.52
CA HIS A 619 4.69 -55.82 1.13
C HIS A 619 6.02 -55.26 0.57
N LYS A 620 6.96 -54.90 1.46
CA LYS A 620 8.26 -54.32 1.12
C LYS A 620 9.38 -55.30 1.41
N ASP A 621 10.49 -55.12 0.69
CA ASP A 621 11.70 -55.92 0.88
C ASP A 621 12.24 -55.73 2.31
N LYS A 622 12.56 -56.86 2.98
CA LYS A 622 13.28 -56.90 4.26
C LYS A 622 14.53 -56.02 4.23
N LYS A 623 15.17 -55.85 3.06
CA LYS A 623 16.30 -54.93 2.84
C LYS A 623 15.98 -53.48 3.25
N VAL A 624 14.78 -52.98 2.95
CA VAL A 624 14.40 -51.59 3.30
C VAL A 624 14.28 -51.43 4.82
N ALA A 625 13.69 -52.40 5.50
CA ALA A 625 13.62 -52.41 6.96
C ALA A 625 15.02 -52.49 7.60
N LEU A 626 15.92 -53.30 7.03
CA LEU A 626 17.32 -53.38 7.49
C LEU A 626 18.07 -52.05 7.29
N ASN A 627 17.83 -51.35 6.18
CA ASN A 627 18.44 -50.04 5.90
C ASN A 627 17.99 -48.99 6.94
N ILE A 628 16.69 -48.94 7.26
CA ILE A 628 16.19 -48.02 8.30
C ILE A 628 16.69 -48.42 9.68
N ALA A 629 16.78 -49.71 10.00
CA ALA A 629 17.37 -50.18 11.25
C ALA A 629 18.85 -49.76 11.39
N ARG A 630 19.61 -49.81 10.28
CA ARG A 630 20.98 -49.32 10.23
C ARG A 630 21.04 -47.80 10.44
N ASP A 631 20.22 -47.03 9.74
CA ASP A 631 20.15 -45.57 9.92
C ASP A 631 19.83 -45.20 11.38
N ILE A 632 18.89 -45.91 12.02
CA ILE A 632 18.55 -45.74 13.44
C ILE A 632 19.76 -46.00 14.33
N HIS A 633 20.51 -47.07 14.04
CA HIS A 633 21.70 -47.40 14.80
C HIS A 633 22.82 -46.37 14.63
N GLU A 634 23.06 -45.89 13.41
CA GLU A 634 24.10 -44.91 13.12
C GLU A 634 23.80 -43.56 13.77
N ILE A 635 22.55 -43.11 13.72
CA ILE A 635 22.14 -41.76 14.16
C ILE A 635 21.87 -41.73 15.66
N PHE A 636 21.12 -42.69 16.19
CA PHE A 636 20.68 -42.68 17.59
C PHE A 636 21.53 -43.56 18.49
N ARG A 637 22.48 -44.33 17.94
CA ARG A 637 23.23 -45.37 18.67
C ARG A 637 22.31 -46.37 19.36
N VAL A 638 21.09 -46.55 18.84
CA VAL A 638 20.10 -47.51 19.32
C VAL A 638 20.08 -48.73 18.41
N LYS A 639 20.41 -49.91 18.94
CA LYS A 639 20.20 -51.16 18.21
C LYS A 639 18.72 -51.51 18.21
N VAL A 640 18.16 -51.72 17.03
CA VAL A 640 16.77 -52.15 16.84
C VAL A 640 16.74 -53.44 16.01
N ASN A 641 15.77 -54.30 16.30
CA ASN A 641 15.62 -55.57 15.60
C ASN A 641 14.48 -55.48 14.58
N VAL A 642 14.73 -55.96 13.36
CA VAL A 642 13.70 -56.15 12.35
C VAL A 642 13.01 -57.48 12.61
N ARG A 643 11.73 -57.46 12.97
CA ARG A 643 10.92 -58.66 13.24
C ARG A 643 9.89 -58.86 12.14
N LYS A 644 9.61 -60.13 11.79
CA LYS A 644 8.49 -60.47 10.89
C LYS A 644 7.22 -60.63 11.72
N ALA A 645 6.11 -60.07 11.26
CA ALA A 645 4.81 -60.29 11.90
C ALA A 645 4.31 -61.72 11.61
N GLU A 646 3.67 -62.35 12.60
CA GLU A 646 3.12 -63.71 12.46
C GLU A 646 1.78 -63.72 11.71
N ASP A 647 1.01 -62.64 11.83
CA ASP A 647 -0.37 -62.52 11.36
C ASP A 647 -0.52 -61.86 9.98
N ARG A 648 0.58 -61.30 9.43
CA ARG A 648 0.57 -60.53 8.18
C ARG A 648 1.93 -60.53 7.49
N ASP A 649 1.94 -60.33 6.17
CA ASP A 649 3.17 -60.20 5.38
C ASP A 649 3.79 -58.80 5.53
N ALA A 650 4.37 -58.56 6.71
CA ALA A 650 5.04 -57.31 7.04
C ALA A 650 6.22 -57.52 7.99
N PHE A 651 7.21 -56.66 7.89
CA PHE A 651 8.24 -56.49 8.92
C PHE A 651 7.91 -55.29 9.79
N PHE A 652 8.42 -55.27 11.02
CA PHE A 652 8.29 -54.12 11.90
C PHE A 652 9.55 -53.87 12.72
N ILE A 653 9.74 -52.61 13.08
CA ILE A 653 10.77 -52.12 14.00
C ILE A 653 10.05 -51.44 15.16
N THR A 654 10.40 -51.80 16.40
CA THR A 654 9.86 -51.14 17.60
C THR A 654 10.98 -50.67 18.50
N SER A 655 10.87 -49.43 19.01
CA SER A 655 11.85 -48.86 19.94
C SER A 655 11.19 -47.94 20.96
N ARG A 656 11.45 -48.20 22.25
CA ARG A 656 11.12 -47.27 23.35
C ARG A 656 12.10 -46.09 23.42
N LYS A 657 13.36 -46.31 23.05
CA LYS A 657 14.41 -45.28 23.12
C LYS A 657 14.18 -44.14 22.12
N LEU A 658 13.53 -44.42 20.99
CA LEU A 658 13.18 -43.39 20.00
C LEU A 658 11.97 -42.53 20.41
N TYR A 659 11.15 -43.00 21.35
CA TYR A 659 9.91 -42.31 21.73
C TYR A 659 10.16 -40.89 22.21
N GLN A 660 11.12 -40.71 23.14
CA GLN A 660 11.42 -39.39 23.68
C GLN A 660 11.92 -38.45 22.58
N TRP A 661 12.75 -38.94 21.66
CA TRP A 661 13.30 -38.13 20.58
C TRP A 661 12.24 -37.64 19.59
N PHE A 662 11.29 -38.51 19.21
CA PHE A 662 10.17 -38.12 18.36
C PHE A 662 9.25 -37.10 19.05
N LYS A 663 9.04 -37.26 20.37
CA LYS A 663 8.28 -36.31 21.19
C LYS A 663 8.98 -34.95 21.28
N ASP A 664 10.29 -34.93 21.49
CA ASP A 664 11.10 -33.70 21.58
C ASP A 664 11.11 -32.93 20.25
N LEU A 665 11.04 -33.64 19.12
CA LEU A 665 10.86 -33.03 17.80
C LEU A 665 9.43 -32.52 17.53
N GLY A 666 8.51 -32.66 18.49
CA GLY A 666 7.11 -32.28 18.34
C GLY A 666 6.33 -33.16 17.35
N ILE A 667 6.82 -34.37 17.05
CA ILE A 667 6.17 -35.28 16.11
C ILE A 667 5.06 -36.03 16.87
N VAL A 668 3.88 -35.43 16.85
CA VAL A 668 2.67 -35.98 17.48
C VAL A 668 1.67 -36.53 16.45
N GLU A 669 1.77 -36.12 15.19
CA GLU A 669 0.85 -36.47 14.11
C GLU A 669 1.56 -37.12 12.92
N ARG A 670 0.88 -38.08 12.27
CA ARG A 670 1.36 -38.78 11.05
C ARG A 670 1.17 -37.97 9.76
N LEU A 671 0.41 -36.88 9.79
CA LEU A 671 -0.06 -36.18 8.59
C LEU A 671 0.45 -34.73 8.53
N ALA A 672 1.67 -34.51 9.00
CA ALA A 672 2.37 -33.23 8.90
C ALA A 672 3.86 -33.46 8.62
N VAL A 673 4.45 -32.62 7.78
CA VAL A 673 5.92 -32.64 7.58
C VAL A 673 6.56 -31.98 8.80
N PRO A 674 7.47 -32.66 9.53
CA PRO A 674 8.13 -32.05 10.69
C PRO A 674 8.92 -30.79 10.30
N GLU A 675 8.86 -29.74 11.13
CA GLU A 675 9.54 -28.45 10.87
C GLU A 675 11.05 -28.60 10.62
N ILE A 676 11.69 -29.57 11.27
CA ILE A 676 13.11 -29.89 11.08
C ILE A 676 13.43 -30.33 9.64
N VAL A 677 12.47 -30.92 8.91
CA VAL A 677 12.65 -31.34 7.51
C VAL A 677 12.72 -30.12 6.60
N PHE A 678 11.86 -29.11 6.80
CA PHE A 678 11.90 -27.87 6.01
C PHE A 678 13.24 -27.12 6.12
N LYS A 679 13.89 -27.20 7.28
CA LYS A 679 15.23 -26.62 7.57
C LYS A 679 16.38 -27.61 7.36
N GLY A 680 16.06 -28.83 6.93
CA GLY A 680 17.02 -29.89 6.71
C GLY A 680 17.96 -29.57 5.55
N ARG A 681 19.15 -30.16 5.57
CA ARG A 681 20.02 -30.20 4.39
C ARG A 681 19.38 -30.98 3.26
N ARG A 682 19.91 -30.78 2.06
CA ARG A 682 19.40 -31.39 0.82
C ARG A 682 19.22 -32.90 0.96
N GLU A 683 20.20 -33.55 1.58
CA GLU A 683 20.20 -35.00 1.81
C GLU A 683 19.08 -35.41 2.78
N MET A 684 18.79 -34.62 3.82
CA MET A 684 17.71 -34.91 4.75
C MET A 684 16.34 -34.81 4.07
N GLN A 685 16.09 -33.74 3.30
CA GLN A 685 14.83 -33.59 2.56
C GLN A 685 14.67 -34.69 1.50
N LYS A 686 15.77 -35.05 0.82
CA LYS A 686 15.81 -36.18 -0.12
C LYS A 686 15.43 -37.48 0.59
N GLY A 687 16.09 -37.82 1.69
CA GLY A 687 15.81 -39.04 2.46
C GLY A 687 14.36 -39.09 2.95
N PHE A 688 13.81 -37.96 3.37
CA PHE A 688 12.40 -37.84 3.78
C PHE A 688 11.45 -38.15 2.63
N LEU A 689 11.60 -37.48 1.49
CA LEU A 689 10.78 -37.72 0.30
C LEU A 689 10.95 -39.15 -0.21
N GLN A 690 12.19 -39.65 -0.28
CA GLN A 690 12.49 -41.00 -0.75
C GLN A 690 11.78 -42.07 0.10
N ALA A 691 11.87 -41.98 1.43
CA ALA A 691 11.17 -42.91 2.32
C ALA A 691 9.65 -42.76 2.25
N LEU A 692 9.15 -41.51 2.18
CA LEU A 692 7.72 -41.23 2.06
C LEU A 692 7.11 -41.85 0.81
N PHE A 693 7.72 -41.61 -0.35
CA PHE A 693 7.28 -42.17 -1.64
C PHE A 693 7.53 -43.68 -1.71
N THR A 694 8.57 -44.20 -1.09
CA THR A 694 8.77 -45.66 -1.04
C THR A 694 7.65 -46.34 -0.25
N ALA A 695 7.28 -45.81 0.91
CA ALA A 695 6.23 -46.39 1.74
C ALA A 695 4.85 -46.30 1.07
N ASN A 696 4.42 -45.09 0.70
CA ASN A 696 3.03 -44.81 0.29
C ASN A 696 2.88 -44.37 -1.18
N GLY A 697 3.98 -44.20 -1.92
CA GLY A 697 3.96 -43.82 -3.32
C GLY A 697 3.81 -45.02 -4.26
N LYS A 698 3.26 -44.75 -5.45
CA LYS A 698 3.12 -45.74 -6.53
C LYS A 698 3.52 -45.15 -7.87
N VAL A 699 4.27 -45.93 -8.65
CA VAL A 699 4.49 -45.68 -10.07
C VAL A 699 3.34 -46.28 -10.87
N SER A 700 2.59 -45.46 -11.59
CA SER A 700 1.44 -45.85 -12.41
C SER A 700 1.76 -45.64 -13.89
N ILE A 701 1.73 -46.72 -14.66
CA ILE A 701 1.93 -46.73 -16.11
C ILE A 701 0.59 -47.09 -16.76
N SER A 702 0.00 -46.15 -17.52
CA SER A 702 -1.24 -46.39 -18.29
C SER A 702 -1.17 -45.68 -19.63
N ASN A 703 -1.54 -46.35 -20.74
CA ASN A 703 -1.58 -45.76 -22.10
C ASN A 703 -0.32 -44.96 -22.47
N ARG A 704 0.88 -45.54 -22.25
CA ARG A 704 2.20 -44.91 -22.48
C ARG A 704 2.46 -43.63 -21.67
N ARG A 705 1.69 -43.35 -20.61
CA ARG A 705 1.97 -42.27 -19.64
C ARG A 705 2.39 -42.88 -18.30
N CYS A 706 3.58 -42.49 -17.84
CA CYS A 706 4.08 -42.78 -16.50
C CYS A 706 3.71 -41.62 -15.56
N SER A 707 3.37 -41.92 -14.31
CA SER A 707 3.12 -40.93 -13.27
C SER A 707 3.49 -41.50 -11.91
N ILE A 708 4.07 -40.67 -11.03
CA ILE A 708 4.34 -41.02 -9.64
C ILE A 708 3.25 -40.41 -8.78
N ARG A 709 2.59 -41.23 -7.96
CA ARG A 709 1.41 -40.82 -7.18
C ARG A 709 1.65 -41.05 -5.71
N LEU A 710 1.23 -40.10 -4.88
CA LEU A 710 1.17 -40.20 -3.43
C LEU A 710 -0.23 -39.83 -2.96
N THR A 711 -0.89 -40.74 -2.24
CA THR A 711 -2.25 -40.51 -1.72
C THR A 711 -2.20 -40.19 -0.24
N SER A 712 -3.09 -39.29 0.21
CA SER A 712 -3.23 -38.96 1.62
C SER A 712 -4.65 -38.50 1.93
N LYS A 713 -5.07 -38.67 3.18
CA LYS A 713 -6.32 -38.09 3.71
C LYS A 713 -6.17 -36.62 4.11
N SER A 714 -4.94 -36.11 4.22
CA SER A 714 -4.66 -34.73 4.57
C SER A 714 -4.19 -33.97 3.34
N ILE A 715 -4.97 -32.98 2.92
CA ILE A 715 -4.61 -32.08 1.82
C ILE A 715 -3.42 -31.18 2.19
N ASP A 716 -3.36 -30.73 3.44
CA ASP A 716 -2.29 -29.85 3.92
C ASP A 716 -0.95 -30.60 3.98
N PHE A 717 -0.97 -31.90 4.32
CA PHE A 717 0.20 -32.76 4.20
C PHE A 717 0.72 -32.84 2.77
N LEU A 718 -0.18 -33.03 1.78
CA LEU A 718 0.23 -33.08 0.37
C LEU A 718 0.76 -31.73 -0.11
N ARG A 719 0.24 -30.61 0.40
CA ARG A 719 0.75 -29.26 0.10
C ARG A 719 2.15 -29.05 0.67
N ASP A 720 2.43 -29.52 1.87
CA ASP A 720 3.77 -29.51 2.45
C ASP A 720 4.75 -30.35 1.62
N VAL A 721 4.33 -31.55 1.21
CA VAL A 721 5.12 -32.41 0.31
C VAL A 721 5.33 -31.75 -1.05
N GLN A 722 4.32 -31.08 -1.60
CA GLN A 722 4.41 -30.31 -2.84
C GLN A 722 5.41 -29.15 -2.73
N LEU A 723 5.49 -28.47 -1.58
CA LEU A 723 6.52 -27.46 -1.33
C LEU A 723 7.93 -28.06 -1.27
N LEU A 724 8.12 -29.20 -0.60
CA LEU A 724 9.42 -29.88 -0.58
C LEU A 724 9.84 -30.34 -1.98
N LEU A 725 8.91 -30.91 -2.77
CA LEU A 725 9.18 -31.29 -4.16
C LEU A 725 9.56 -30.08 -5.01
N LEU A 726 8.83 -28.95 -4.87
CA LEU A 726 9.15 -27.71 -5.56
C LEU A 726 10.55 -27.21 -5.17
N ASN A 727 10.98 -27.41 -3.92
CA ASN A 727 12.34 -27.08 -3.48
C ASN A 727 13.42 -27.90 -4.21
N PHE A 728 13.11 -29.09 -4.75
CA PHE A 728 13.99 -29.84 -5.65
C PHE A 728 13.83 -29.48 -7.14
N GLY A 729 12.97 -28.52 -7.46
CA GLY A 729 12.54 -28.20 -8.84
C GLY A 729 11.54 -29.21 -9.42
N ILE A 730 10.96 -30.08 -8.60
CA ILE A 730 10.00 -31.11 -9.01
C ILE A 730 8.60 -30.53 -8.90
N ILE A 731 7.97 -30.27 -10.06
CA ILE A 731 6.60 -29.75 -10.13
C ILE A 731 5.62 -30.91 -9.97
N SER A 732 4.59 -30.74 -9.16
CA SER A 732 3.53 -31.73 -8.92
C SER A 732 2.15 -31.10 -8.96
N LYS A 733 1.13 -31.94 -9.19
CA LYS A 733 -0.29 -31.56 -9.17
C LYS A 733 -0.99 -32.24 -8.01
N ILE A 734 -1.79 -31.51 -7.24
CA ILE A 734 -2.68 -32.08 -6.24
C ILE A 734 -4.11 -32.12 -6.81
N CYS A 735 -4.71 -33.31 -6.80
CA CYS A 735 -6.12 -33.52 -7.11
C CYS A 735 -6.89 -33.76 -5.81
N GLU A 736 -7.83 -32.86 -5.51
CA GLU A 736 -8.71 -33.00 -4.35
C GLU A 736 -9.82 -34.02 -4.62
N ASP A 737 -10.32 -34.70 -3.58
CA ASP A 737 -11.48 -35.60 -3.60
C ASP A 737 -11.53 -36.64 -4.72
N ARG A 738 -10.40 -37.30 -5.01
CA ARG A 738 -10.32 -38.31 -6.09
C ARG A 738 -11.25 -39.52 -5.86
N ARG A 739 -11.68 -39.75 -4.62
CA ARG A 739 -12.70 -40.74 -4.25
C ARG A 739 -13.49 -40.19 -3.08
N GLU A 740 -14.81 -40.20 -3.18
CA GLU A 740 -15.71 -39.81 -2.09
C GLU A 740 -15.68 -40.84 -0.94
N ALA A 741 -16.06 -40.40 0.25
CA ALA A 741 -16.12 -41.29 1.41
C ALA A 741 -17.27 -42.31 1.25
N GLU A 742 -16.94 -43.60 1.26
CA GLU A 742 -17.91 -44.69 1.09
C GLU A 742 -17.73 -45.79 2.15
N LEU A 743 -18.82 -46.43 2.57
CA LEU A 743 -18.78 -47.61 3.44
C LEU A 743 -18.51 -48.85 2.58
N LYS A 744 -17.38 -49.53 2.80
CA LYS A 744 -17.05 -50.78 2.10
C LYS A 744 -17.11 -52.00 3.01
N MET A 745 -17.58 -53.10 2.43
CA MET A 745 -17.49 -54.45 3.01
C MET A 745 -16.07 -54.99 2.78
N PRO A 746 -15.40 -55.57 3.79
CA PRO A 746 -14.11 -56.23 3.61
C PRO A 746 -14.21 -57.41 2.63
N THR A 747 -13.21 -57.55 1.74
CA THR A 747 -13.09 -58.69 0.80
C THR A 747 -12.32 -59.88 1.37
N ASP A 748 -11.73 -59.71 2.56
CA ASP A 748 -10.98 -60.76 3.26
C ASP A 748 -11.94 -61.69 4.01
N VAL A 749 -11.78 -63.00 3.82
CA VAL A 749 -12.62 -64.07 4.41
C VAL A 749 -12.58 -64.00 5.96
N ARG A 750 -11.53 -63.40 6.54
CA ARG A 750 -11.38 -63.23 8.00
C ARG A 750 -12.08 -62.00 8.59
N MET A 751 -12.57 -61.06 7.77
CA MET A 751 -13.16 -59.78 8.23
C MET A 751 -14.66 -59.64 7.91
N ARG A 752 -15.40 -60.74 7.76
CA ARG A 752 -16.86 -60.66 7.58
C ARG A 752 -17.53 -60.02 8.80
N ASN A 753 -18.31 -58.96 8.55
CA ASN A 753 -19.32 -58.31 9.40
C ASN A 753 -19.00 -56.93 10.03
N LYS A 754 -17.95 -56.21 9.60
CA LYS A 754 -17.86 -54.77 9.91
C LYS A 754 -17.62 -53.93 8.67
N PRO A 755 -18.63 -53.16 8.19
CA PRO A 755 -18.40 -52.19 7.14
C PRO A 755 -17.42 -51.13 7.66
N TYR A 756 -16.38 -50.82 6.89
CA TYR A 756 -15.40 -49.80 7.25
C TYR A 756 -15.57 -48.56 6.37
N LYS A 757 -15.45 -47.38 7.00
CA LYS A 757 -15.55 -46.10 6.31
C LYS A 757 -14.26 -45.88 5.50
N CYS A 758 -14.34 -45.98 4.18
CA CYS A 758 -13.31 -45.45 3.30
C CYS A 758 -13.42 -43.93 3.36
N HIS A 759 -12.39 -43.25 3.85
CA HIS A 759 -12.36 -41.79 3.86
C HIS A 759 -12.04 -41.27 2.46
N ALA A 760 -12.49 -40.04 2.16
CA ALA A 760 -12.02 -39.33 0.99
C ALA A 760 -10.49 -39.21 1.03
N TYR A 761 -9.85 -39.37 -0.13
CA TYR A 761 -8.40 -39.18 -0.23
C TYR A 761 -8.05 -38.27 -1.40
N HIS A 762 -7.05 -37.45 -1.16
CA HIS A 762 -6.44 -36.57 -2.13
C HIS A 762 -5.22 -37.26 -2.73
N GLU A 763 -4.81 -36.83 -3.91
CA GLU A 763 -3.66 -37.40 -4.59
C GLU A 763 -2.72 -36.32 -5.11
N LEU A 764 -1.44 -36.46 -4.78
CA LEU A 764 -0.35 -35.72 -5.40
C LEU A 764 0.22 -36.57 -6.54
N THR A 765 0.31 -35.98 -7.73
CA THR A 765 0.85 -36.62 -8.94
C THR A 765 2.06 -35.85 -9.47
N ILE A 766 3.11 -36.57 -9.81
CA ILE A 766 4.29 -36.09 -10.53
C ILE A 766 4.26 -36.68 -11.93
N ASP A 767 4.31 -35.84 -12.95
CA ASP A 767 4.25 -36.25 -14.36
C ASP A 767 5.31 -35.55 -15.23
N ARG A 768 5.37 -35.95 -16.51
CA ARG A 768 6.21 -35.33 -17.56
C ARG A 768 7.68 -35.18 -17.14
N GLN A 769 8.25 -33.98 -17.31
CA GLN A 769 9.66 -33.67 -17.05
C GLN A 769 10.04 -33.85 -15.57
N SER A 770 9.10 -33.69 -14.64
CA SER A 770 9.34 -33.88 -13.21
C SER A 770 9.60 -35.34 -12.82
N ILE A 771 9.24 -36.32 -13.67
CA ILE A 771 9.55 -37.74 -13.43
C ILE A 771 11.06 -37.98 -13.50
N GLY A 772 11.71 -37.41 -14.52
CA GLY A 772 13.17 -37.51 -14.67
C GLY A 772 13.90 -36.87 -13.48
N LEU A 773 13.47 -35.67 -13.08
CA LEU A 773 14.01 -34.99 -11.90
C LEU A 773 13.78 -35.78 -10.61
N PHE A 774 12.62 -36.43 -10.45
CA PHE A 774 12.36 -37.28 -9.30
C PHE A 774 13.27 -38.52 -9.31
N ALA A 775 13.47 -39.17 -10.45
CA ALA A 775 14.34 -40.33 -10.59
C ALA A 775 15.80 -39.99 -10.28
N GLU A 776 16.27 -38.84 -10.75
CA GLU A 776 17.63 -38.36 -10.54
C GLU A 776 17.87 -37.92 -9.09
N LYS A 777 16.96 -37.11 -8.52
CA LYS A 777 17.20 -36.42 -7.25
C LYS A 777 16.71 -37.18 -6.02
N ILE A 778 15.62 -37.94 -6.14
CA ILE A 778 14.92 -38.59 -5.01
C ILE A 778 14.96 -40.12 -5.12
N GLY A 779 14.35 -40.67 -6.17
CA GLY A 779 14.22 -42.11 -6.41
C GLY A 779 13.40 -42.86 -5.34
N PHE A 780 13.47 -44.19 -5.39
CA PHE A 780 12.84 -45.11 -4.45
C PHE A 780 13.90 -45.99 -3.77
N MET A 781 13.60 -46.45 -2.55
CA MET A 781 14.46 -47.42 -1.85
C MET A 781 14.19 -48.87 -2.27
N ASP A 782 13.01 -49.16 -2.83
CA ASP A 782 12.63 -50.51 -3.25
C ASP A 782 12.92 -50.76 -4.73
N GLU A 783 13.51 -51.93 -5.03
CA GLU A 783 13.92 -52.29 -6.40
C GLU A 783 12.75 -52.32 -7.39
N THR A 784 11.54 -52.67 -6.93
CA THR A 784 10.36 -52.80 -7.78
C THR A 784 9.91 -51.47 -8.35
N ASN A 785 9.73 -50.45 -7.51
CA ASN A 785 9.35 -49.11 -7.94
C ASN A 785 10.51 -48.42 -8.64
N GLN A 786 11.76 -48.64 -8.21
CA GLN A 786 12.93 -48.07 -8.87
C GLN A 786 13.07 -48.59 -10.30
N ARG A 787 12.90 -49.90 -10.55
CA ARG A 787 12.92 -50.46 -11.92
C ARG A 787 11.77 -49.92 -12.77
N LYS A 788 10.56 -49.77 -12.20
CA LYS A 788 9.41 -49.17 -12.89
C LYS A 788 9.60 -47.69 -13.23
N LEU A 789 10.46 -46.98 -12.50
CA LEU A 789 10.75 -45.58 -12.73
C LEU A 789 11.81 -45.39 -13.82
N MET A 790 12.76 -46.33 -13.93
CA MET A 790 13.86 -46.29 -14.91
C MET A 790 13.48 -46.87 -16.29
N ASN A 791 12.43 -47.68 -16.35
CA ASN A 791 11.83 -48.24 -17.57
C ASN A 791 10.65 -47.39 -18.04
#